data_AF-A0A5B1QMG0-F1
#
_entry.id   AF-A0A5B1QMG0-F1
#
_cell.length_a   1.000
_cell.length_b   1.000
_cell.length_c   1.000
_cell.angle_alpha   90.00
_cell.angle_beta   90.00
_cell.angle_gamma   90.00
#
_symmetry.space_group_name_H-M   'P 1'
#
loop_
_entity.id
_entity.type
_entity.pdbx_description
1 polymer ?
#
loop_
_entity_poly.entity_id
_entity_poly.type
_entity_poly.pdbx_seq_one_letter_code
_entity_poly.pdbx_strand_id
1 'polypeptide(L)'
;MLSRKNAQPLERKLTVAAALIESSDPSKRKISKTERFLNRSGACALRRQHNPSDRSRLTPGDLITTVSGAAAANEGLEKSASAIISTLKLESSSFVQSSKALVSALDEVAKLHPFVGAAVLVFTTAINLIIKRRENDGKVLALNVQMRDMMSTLLLLKNLTKPEASAEAQNEMTIESRLGGRMSAMVDSMKDCSKVCDSYNKHRVVLKILTSSKWEHKFAAISKQFATHAAKLQDDLAMYSSIGINAANQSLAALSNKMDEVMATVFKTFQSAEERQIGALVASKGGSEKVAGDNAALEQLLNKQKELDDGPGKRSHAGEMTVSDLRKDMRKDVQAVLDENARAFGQKFELQQRQIAEEMKNAVFDARDEIINAVLAGPYERVEDEDMRAIWKEMGWKGSVKARHLVLAMHDYFTEQGKMAPPASNEQLSTKTVTQSDEWALEYISITRIQPLIEALDDDVSSFVTIAEVNAFTRARPDGWSLPYWIAYNTVGVELSLNYYYHRINQLHLATFEASKHALTANRKAVNEFLCSPYINAMDEVISGIQDSVVEQSIDWDSDPLFLKFKSYIMSEEKRMRDILEALDFNIDDESTLRLISDTHRPERYLLPILSILLDHCLYVVEDASKIILPEDGLSLIDDSIETLWTAISSRAQAMNGEYINILAVPKANFSQRSSGCRISTAVTRCQDTAMAW
;
A
#
# COMPACT_ATOMS: atom_id res chain seq x y z
N MET A 1 -5.03 -11.09 -42.04
CA MET A 1 -4.00 -11.91 -41.35
C MET A 1 -3.25 -11.18 -40.22
N LEU A 2 -3.39 -9.85 -40.06
CA LEU A 2 -2.79 -9.08 -38.95
C LEU A 2 -3.53 -9.18 -37.60
N SER A 3 -4.77 -9.69 -37.57
CA SER A 3 -5.57 -9.82 -36.34
C SER A 3 -5.25 -11.08 -35.50
N ARG A 4 -4.63 -12.12 -36.09
CA ARG A 4 -4.30 -13.37 -35.38
C ARG A 4 -2.99 -13.34 -34.58
N LYS A 5 -2.06 -12.42 -34.86
CA LYS A 5 -0.74 -12.38 -34.19
C LYS A 5 -0.74 -11.64 -32.85
N ASN A 6 -1.71 -10.74 -32.60
CA ASN A 6 -1.86 -10.04 -31.33
C ASN A 6 -2.68 -10.82 -30.28
N ALA A 7 -3.36 -11.90 -30.68
CA ALA A 7 -4.19 -12.72 -29.79
C ALA A 7 -3.35 -13.63 -28.86
N GLN A 8 -2.18 -14.11 -29.30
CA GLN A 8 -1.41 -15.15 -28.59
C GLN A 8 -0.71 -14.70 -27.30
N PRO A 9 -0.08 -13.50 -27.20
CA PRO A 9 0.52 -13.04 -25.94
C PRO A 9 -0.53 -12.65 -24.90
N LEU A 10 -1.65 -12.09 -25.38
CA LEU A 10 -2.81 -11.70 -24.58
C LEU A 10 -3.57 -12.94 -24.07
N GLU A 11 -3.79 -13.95 -24.93
CA GLU A 11 -4.26 -15.26 -24.52
C GLU A 11 -3.34 -15.89 -23.49
N ARG A 12 -2.00 -15.85 -23.65
CA ARG A 12 -1.09 -16.41 -22.63
C ARG A 12 -1.20 -15.73 -21.27
N LYS A 13 -1.20 -14.39 -21.21
CA LYS A 13 -1.38 -13.67 -19.93
C LYS A 13 -2.75 -13.97 -19.30
N LEU A 14 -3.80 -14.05 -20.13
CA LEU A 14 -5.16 -14.37 -19.68
C LEU A 14 -5.36 -15.85 -19.33
N THR A 15 -4.64 -16.77 -19.96
CA THR A 15 -4.64 -18.21 -19.63
C THR A 15 -3.82 -18.46 -18.37
N VAL A 16 -2.76 -17.69 -18.10
CA VAL A 16 -2.03 -17.73 -16.82
C VAL A 16 -2.90 -17.15 -15.69
N ALA A 17 -3.57 -16.02 -15.92
CA ALA A 17 -4.53 -15.46 -14.96
C ALA A 17 -5.74 -16.39 -14.76
N ALA A 18 -6.32 -16.93 -15.83
CA ALA A 18 -7.42 -17.90 -15.76
C ALA A 18 -6.98 -19.23 -15.14
N ALA A 19 -5.76 -19.71 -15.36
CA ALA A 19 -5.23 -20.92 -14.72
C ALA A 19 -4.93 -20.69 -13.22
N LEU A 20 -4.49 -19.49 -12.83
CA LEU A 20 -4.34 -19.11 -11.42
C LEU A 20 -5.71 -19.02 -10.73
N ILE A 21 -6.70 -18.44 -11.41
CA ILE A 21 -8.11 -18.38 -10.95
C ILE A 21 -8.74 -19.78 -10.93
N GLU A 22 -8.54 -20.63 -11.95
CA GLU A 22 -9.02 -22.02 -12.00
C GLU A 22 -8.32 -22.95 -11.00
N SER A 23 -7.06 -22.68 -10.63
CA SER A 23 -6.37 -23.38 -9.54
C SER A 23 -6.92 -23.01 -8.15
N SER A 24 -7.67 -21.90 -8.08
CA SER A 24 -8.36 -21.38 -6.91
C SER A 24 -9.84 -21.78 -6.88
N ASP A 25 -10.39 -22.30 -7.98
CA ASP A 25 -11.77 -22.77 -8.09
C ASP A 25 -11.96 -24.15 -7.40
N PRO A 26 -12.73 -24.22 -6.30
CA PRO A 26 -12.94 -25.47 -5.57
C PRO A 26 -13.70 -26.53 -6.39
N SER A 27 -14.41 -26.14 -7.46
CA SER A 27 -15.19 -27.06 -8.29
C SER A 27 -14.35 -27.95 -9.22
N LYS A 28 -13.06 -27.63 -9.39
CA LYS A 28 -12.15 -28.34 -10.32
C LYS A 28 -11.03 -29.14 -9.65
N ARG A 29 -10.95 -29.19 -8.31
CA ARG A 29 -10.05 -30.14 -7.62
C ARG A 29 -10.53 -31.57 -7.88
N LYS A 30 -9.61 -32.48 -8.25
CA LYS A 30 -9.89 -33.92 -8.31
C LYS A 30 -10.53 -34.36 -6.99
N ILE A 31 -11.81 -34.70 -7.06
CA ILE A 31 -12.68 -35.15 -5.97
C ILE A 31 -11.88 -35.95 -4.95
N SER A 32 -11.70 -35.39 -3.75
CA SER A 32 -10.97 -36.09 -2.69
C SER A 32 -11.78 -37.31 -2.24
N LYS A 33 -11.11 -38.34 -1.69
CA LYS A 33 -11.78 -39.53 -1.13
C LYS A 33 -12.87 -39.17 -0.10
N THR A 34 -12.78 -37.98 0.49
CA THR A 34 -13.71 -37.41 1.46
C THR A 34 -15.02 -36.91 0.83
N GLU A 35 -14.98 -36.31 -0.37
CA GLU A 35 -16.18 -35.93 -1.13
C GLU A 35 -16.94 -37.15 -1.70
N ARG A 36 -16.23 -38.23 -2.06
CA ARG A 36 -16.89 -39.50 -2.41
C ARG A 36 -17.65 -40.13 -1.24
N PHE A 37 -17.24 -39.86 0.00
CA PHE A 37 -17.92 -40.33 1.19
C PHE A 37 -19.21 -39.53 1.45
N LEU A 38 -19.19 -38.21 1.23
CA LEU A 38 -20.35 -37.33 1.40
C LEU A 38 -21.46 -37.61 0.38
N ASN A 39 -21.11 -37.85 -0.90
CA ASN A 39 -22.09 -38.24 -1.93
C ASN A 39 -22.71 -39.62 -1.69
N ARG A 40 -22.01 -40.54 -1.01
CA ARG A 40 -22.55 -41.88 -0.66
C ARG A 40 -23.51 -41.83 0.53
N SER A 41 -23.25 -40.96 1.51
CA SER A 41 -24.13 -40.80 2.68
C SER A 41 -25.46 -40.12 2.32
N GLY A 42 -25.46 -39.15 1.38
CA GLY A 42 -26.69 -38.52 0.88
C GLY A 42 -27.60 -39.48 0.09
N ALA A 43 -27.01 -40.39 -0.70
CA ALA A 43 -27.77 -41.39 -1.46
C ALA A 43 -28.42 -42.47 -0.58
N CYS A 44 -27.88 -42.75 0.61
CA CYS A 44 -28.47 -43.68 1.57
C CYS A 44 -29.68 -43.08 2.32
N ALA A 45 -29.72 -41.76 2.52
CA ALA A 45 -30.82 -41.08 3.19
C ALA A 45 -32.09 -41.01 2.32
N LEU A 46 -31.94 -40.86 1.01
CA LEU A 46 -33.06 -40.77 0.05
C LEU A 46 -33.72 -42.14 -0.26
N ARG A 47 -33.07 -43.27 0.06
CA ARG A 47 -33.62 -44.61 -0.22
C ARG A 47 -34.57 -45.15 0.85
N ARG A 48 -34.70 -44.47 2.01
CA ARG A 48 -35.55 -44.94 3.13
C ARG A 48 -36.95 -44.33 3.19
N GLN A 49 -37.31 -43.38 2.31
CA GLN A 49 -38.61 -42.70 2.36
C GLN A 49 -39.71 -43.28 1.45
N HIS A 50 -39.48 -44.40 0.76
CA HIS A 50 -40.54 -45.07 0.00
C HIS A 50 -40.86 -46.46 0.58
N ASN A 51 -41.81 -46.50 1.51
CA ASN A 51 -42.67 -47.66 1.72
C ASN A 51 -44.03 -47.22 2.31
N PRO A 52 -45.16 -47.43 1.62
CA PRO A 52 -46.46 -46.95 2.08
C PRO A 52 -47.26 -48.08 2.74
N SER A 53 -47.23 -48.17 4.06
CA SER A 53 -48.28 -48.78 4.89
C SER A 53 -47.83 -48.83 6.35
N ASP A 54 -48.35 -47.97 7.22
CA ASP A 54 -49.29 -48.41 8.26
C ASP A 54 -49.79 -47.26 9.15
N ARG A 55 -51.01 -47.41 9.66
CA ARG A 55 -51.70 -46.47 10.54
C ARG A 55 -51.19 -46.56 11.99
N SER A 56 -51.12 -45.39 12.64
CA SER A 56 -51.41 -45.11 14.06
C SER A 56 -50.31 -45.19 15.14
N ARG A 57 -50.39 -44.19 16.04
CA ARG A 57 -49.76 -43.94 17.37
C ARG A 57 -48.40 -43.23 17.43
N LEU A 58 -48.47 -41.97 17.87
CA LEU A 58 -47.36 -41.16 18.39
C LEU A 58 -46.75 -41.82 19.64
N THR A 59 -45.41 -41.94 19.69
CA THR A 59 -44.65 -42.31 20.90
C THR A 59 -43.43 -41.38 21.05
N PRO A 60 -42.83 -41.24 22.26
CA PRO A 60 -41.86 -40.19 22.61
C PRO A 60 -40.48 -40.23 21.90
N GLY A 61 -40.31 -41.04 20.87
CA GLY A 61 -39.03 -41.23 20.16
C GLY A 61 -38.66 -40.12 19.16
N ASP A 62 -39.61 -39.26 18.78
CA ASP A 62 -39.41 -38.24 17.74
C ASP A 62 -38.62 -37.00 18.20
N LEU A 63 -38.39 -36.86 19.51
CA LEU A 63 -37.58 -35.78 20.10
C LEU A 63 -36.07 -36.05 20.03
N ILE A 64 -35.64 -37.32 19.88
CA ILE A 64 -34.20 -37.67 19.86
C ILE A 64 -33.64 -37.62 18.43
N THR A 65 -34.45 -37.97 17.43
CA THR A 65 -34.10 -37.89 16.00
C THR A 65 -34.01 -36.46 15.48
N THR A 66 -34.83 -35.54 16.00
CA THR A 66 -34.77 -34.10 15.67
C THR A 66 -33.54 -33.41 16.27
N VAL A 67 -33.14 -33.77 17.49
CA VAL A 67 -31.92 -33.24 18.15
C VAL A 67 -30.64 -33.75 17.47
N SER A 68 -30.61 -35.01 17.04
CA SER A 68 -29.45 -35.58 16.32
C SER A 68 -29.31 -35.02 14.89
N GLY A 69 -30.42 -34.69 14.22
CA GLY A 69 -30.42 -34.00 12.92
C GLY A 69 -29.94 -32.55 13.01
N ALA A 70 -30.32 -31.81 14.06
CA ALA A 70 -29.83 -30.46 14.32
C ALA A 70 -28.34 -30.44 14.69
N ALA A 71 -27.87 -31.41 15.47
CA ALA A 71 -26.45 -31.56 15.81
C ALA A 71 -25.60 -31.91 14.58
N ALA A 72 -26.05 -32.84 13.72
CA ALA A 72 -25.35 -33.19 12.49
C ALA A 72 -25.39 -32.06 11.43
N ALA A 73 -26.47 -31.27 11.39
CA ALA A 73 -26.54 -30.07 10.58
C ALA A 73 -25.56 -29.00 11.08
N ASN A 74 -25.48 -28.78 12.41
CA ASN A 74 -24.48 -27.90 13.03
C ASN A 74 -23.04 -28.36 12.76
N GLU A 75 -22.76 -29.66 12.85
CA GLU A 75 -21.43 -30.22 12.60
C GLU A 75 -21.01 -30.13 11.12
N GLY A 76 -21.98 -30.24 10.20
CA GLY A 76 -21.77 -29.98 8.76
C GLY A 76 -21.59 -28.49 8.43
N LEU A 77 -22.25 -27.61 9.18
CA LEU A 77 -22.13 -26.15 9.11
C LEU A 77 -20.74 -25.68 9.58
N GLU A 78 -20.27 -26.17 10.74
CA GLU A 78 -18.95 -25.84 11.27
C GLU A 78 -17.82 -26.32 10.34
N LYS A 79 -17.95 -27.51 9.76
CA LYS A 79 -16.98 -28.04 8.78
C LYS A 79 -16.96 -27.21 7.49
N SER A 80 -18.10 -26.69 7.04
CA SER A 80 -18.19 -25.84 5.85
C SER A 80 -17.59 -24.46 6.09
N ALA A 81 -17.90 -23.82 7.22
CA ALA A 81 -17.30 -22.54 7.61
C ALA A 81 -15.78 -22.68 7.80
N SER A 82 -15.32 -23.75 8.45
CA SER A 82 -13.89 -24.04 8.63
C SER A 82 -13.15 -24.23 7.30
N ALA A 83 -13.76 -24.92 6.33
CA ALA A 83 -13.21 -25.07 4.99
C ALA A 83 -13.09 -23.72 4.26
N ILE A 84 -14.15 -22.90 4.28
CA ILE A 84 -14.15 -21.54 3.70
C ILE A 84 -13.03 -20.69 4.31
N ILE A 85 -12.82 -20.78 5.63
CA ILE A 85 -11.77 -20.02 6.33
C ILE A 85 -10.37 -20.48 5.93
N SER A 86 -10.15 -21.78 5.74
CA SER A 86 -8.86 -22.28 5.27
C SER A 86 -8.53 -21.76 3.87
N THR A 87 -9.55 -21.61 3.02
CA THR A 87 -9.43 -20.97 1.70
C THR A 87 -9.15 -19.47 1.83
N LEU A 88 -9.94 -18.75 2.63
CA LEU A 88 -9.73 -17.32 2.88
C LEU A 88 -8.32 -17.03 3.43
N LYS A 89 -7.77 -17.88 4.31
CA LYS A 89 -6.38 -17.72 4.79
C LYS A 89 -5.37 -17.83 3.66
N LEU A 90 -5.53 -18.82 2.80
CA LEU A 90 -4.63 -19.06 1.67
C LEU A 90 -4.74 -17.93 0.63
N GLU A 91 -5.96 -17.45 0.38
CA GLU A 91 -6.20 -16.34 -0.53
C GLU A 91 -5.70 -15.00 0.04
N SER A 92 -5.89 -14.74 1.33
CA SER A 92 -5.30 -13.58 2.00
C SER A 92 -3.78 -13.57 1.88
N SER A 93 -3.12 -14.74 1.97
CA SER A 93 -1.66 -14.84 1.83
C SER A 93 -1.15 -14.57 0.40
N SER A 94 -1.98 -14.80 -0.61
CA SER A 94 -1.69 -14.57 -2.04
C SER A 94 -2.45 -13.36 -2.61
N PHE A 95 -3.06 -12.55 -1.74
CA PHE A 95 -3.99 -11.50 -2.11
C PHE A 95 -3.36 -10.43 -3.01
N VAL A 96 -2.14 -9.98 -2.67
CA VAL A 96 -1.44 -8.94 -3.44
C VAL A 96 -1.16 -9.40 -4.87
N GLN A 97 -0.65 -10.62 -5.04
CA GLN A 97 -0.32 -11.17 -6.37
C GLN A 97 -1.58 -11.41 -7.20
N SER A 98 -2.60 -12.04 -6.61
CA SER A 98 -3.87 -12.31 -7.30
C SER A 98 -4.61 -11.02 -7.67
N SER A 99 -4.60 -10.00 -6.81
CA SER A 99 -5.25 -8.71 -7.08
C SER A 99 -4.54 -7.91 -8.16
N LYS A 100 -3.19 -7.87 -8.17
CA LYS A 100 -2.42 -7.24 -9.25
C LYS A 100 -2.71 -7.89 -10.61
N ALA A 101 -2.78 -9.22 -10.64
CA ALA A 101 -3.14 -9.95 -11.87
C ALA A 101 -4.57 -9.65 -12.33
N LEU A 102 -5.53 -9.56 -11.40
CA LEU A 102 -6.91 -9.23 -11.73
C LEU A 102 -7.06 -7.80 -12.25
N VAL A 103 -6.42 -6.80 -11.62
CA VAL A 103 -6.43 -5.41 -12.10
C VAL A 103 -5.98 -5.34 -13.57
N SER A 104 -4.84 -5.95 -13.89
CA SER A 104 -4.34 -5.99 -15.27
C SER A 104 -5.32 -6.65 -16.25
N ALA A 105 -6.03 -7.71 -15.84
CA ALA A 105 -7.02 -8.37 -16.68
C ALA A 105 -8.28 -7.51 -16.86
N LEU A 106 -8.72 -6.80 -15.82
CA LEU A 106 -9.87 -5.90 -15.87
C LEU A 106 -9.60 -4.64 -16.67
N ASP A 107 -8.37 -4.14 -16.69
CA ASP A 107 -7.96 -3.04 -17.57
C ASP A 107 -8.19 -3.38 -19.04
N GLU A 108 -7.88 -4.61 -19.45
CA GLU A 108 -8.17 -5.09 -20.81
C GLU A 108 -9.68 -5.20 -21.08
N VAL A 109 -10.47 -5.62 -20.08
CA VAL A 109 -11.94 -5.63 -20.21
C VAL A 109 -12.49 -4.21 -20.33
N ALA A 110 -11.97 -3.24 -19.58
CA ALA A 110 -12.37 -1.85 -19.64
C ALA A 110 -12.05 -1.20 -21.01
N LYS A 111 -10.94 -1.60 -21.65
CA LYS A 111 -10.63 -1.18 -23.03
C LYS A 111 -11.65 -1.69 -24.05
N LEU A 112 -12.14 -2.91 -23.87
CA LEU A 112 -13.15 -3.52 -24.74
C LEU A 112 -14.56 -3.02 -24.46
N HIS A 113 -14.85 -2.68 -23.20
CA HIS A 113 -16.16 -2.27 -22.71
C HIS A 113 -16.02 -1.00 -21.84
N PRO A 114 -15.91 0.20 -22.43
CA PRO A 114 -15.60 1.44 -21.69
C PRO A 114 -16.54 1.75 -20.52
N PHE A 115 -17.80 1.29 -20.57
CA PHE A 115 -18.79 1.51 -19.52
C PHE A 115 -18.42 0.87 -18.16
N VAL A 116 -17.51 -0.13 -18.13
CA VAL A 116 -17.02 -0.71 -16.85
C VAL A 116 -15.83 0.06 -16.27
N GLY A 117 -15.25 1.01 -17.02
CA GLY A 117 -14.00 1.69 -16.66
C GLY A 117 -14.05 2.38 -15.30
N ALA A 118 -15.19 3.00 -14.94
CA ALA A 118 -15.35 3.62 -13.63
C ALA A 118 -15.28 2.60 -12.47
N ALA A 119 -15.87 1.42 -12.64
CA ALA A 119 -15.81 0.35 -11.64
C ALA A 119 -14.40 -0.24 -11.53
N VAL A 120 -13.70 -0.41 -12.66
CA VAL A 120 -12.31 -0.89 -12.68
C VAL A 120 -11.39 0.11 -11.98
N LEU A 121 -11.51 1.41 -12.27
CA LEU A 121 -10.72 2.46 -11.63
C LEU A 121 -10.91 2.45 -10.11
N VAL A 122 -12.15 2.45 -9.62
CA VAL A 122 -12.45 2.43 -8.18
C VAL A 122 -11.92 1.16 -7.50
N PHE A 123 -12.03 0.01 -8.17
CA PHE A 123 -11.44 -1.23 -7.67
C PHE A 123 -9.91 -1.14 -7.57
N THR A 124 -9.24 -0.65 -8.62
CA THR A 124 -7.79 -0.45 -8.62
C THR A 124 -7.36 0.51 -7.51
N THR A 125 -8.10 1.59 -7.28
CA THR A 125 -7.87 2.50 -6.15
C THR A 125 -7.99 1.78 -4.80
N ALA A 126 -9.06 1.02 -4.58
CA ALA A 126 -9.28 0.26 -3.35
C ALA A 126 -8.17 -0.76 -3.08
N ILE A 127 -7.74 -1.50 -4.11
CA ILE A 127 -6.63 -2.47 -4.01
C ILE A 127 -5.30 -1.79 -3.72
N ASN A 128 -5.01 -0.67 -4.39
CA ASN A 128 -3.75 0.07 -4.17
C ASN A 128 -3.67 0.63 -2.75
N LEU A 129 -4.78 1.05 -2.12
CA LEU A 129 -4.79 1.47 -0.71
C LEU A 129 -4.37 0.33 0.24
N ILE A 130 -4.73 -0.91 -0.09
CA ILE A 130 -4.37 -2.09 0.71
C ILE A 130 -2.90 -2.45 0.48
N ILE A 131 -2.44 -2.42 -0.78
CA ILE A 131 -1.04 -2.70 -1.14
C ILE A 131 -0.10 -1.65 -0.55
N LYS A 132 -0.53 -0.39 -0.48
CA LYS A 132 0.25 0.73 0.08
C LYS A 132 0.38 0.69 1.61
N ARG A 133 -0.36 -0.17 2.31
CA ARG A 133 -0.18 -0.37 3.76
C ARG A 133 0.94 -1.37 4.04
N ARG A 134 1.75 -1.10 5.07
CA ARG A 134 2.83 -1.99 5.52
C ARG A 134 2.31 -3.29 6.12
N GLU A 135 1.26 -3.20 6.92
CA GLU A 135 0.57 -4.35 7.51
C GLU A 135 -0.93 -4.20 7.31
N ASN A 136 -1.58 -5.28 6.88
CA ASN A 136 -3.02 -5.31 6.69
C ASN A 136 -3.67 -6.26 7.68
N ASP A 137 -4.74 -5.81 8.33
CA ASP A 137 -5.54 -6.68 9.21
C ASP A 137 -6.15 -7.83 8.39
N GLY A 138 -6.03 -9.06 8.90
CA GLY A 138 -6.51 -10.26 8.20
C GLY A 138 -8.02 -10.25 7.93
N LYS A 139 -8.81 -9.57 8.76
CA LYS A 139 -10.26 -9.37 8.57
C LYS A 139 -10.54 -8.42 7.41
N VAL A 140 -9.75 -7.36 7.29
CA VAL A 140 -9.80 -6.43 6.16
C VAL A 140 -9.41 -7.14 4.87
N LEU A 141 -8.35 -7.96 4.89
CA LEU A 141 -7.98 -8.78 3.73
C LEU A 141 -9.10 -9.74 3.32
N ALA A 142 -9.74 -10.42 4.28
CA ALA A 142 -10.85 -11.33 4.01
C ALA A 142 -12.06 -10.62 3.36
N LEU A 143 -12.39 -9.39 3.79
CA LEU A 143 -13.45 -8.60 3.15
C LEU A 143 -13.06 -8.19 1.72
N ASN A 144 -11.80 -7.80 1.50
CA ASN A 144 -11.32 -7.39 0.18
C ASN A 144 -11.14 -8.55 -0.80
N VAL A 145 -10.96 -9.79 -0.31
CA VAL A 145 -11.10 -11.00 -1.12
C VAL A 145 -12.52 -11.09 -1.73
N GLN A 146 -13.57 -10.78 -0.96
CA GLN A 146 -14.95 -10.78 -1.50
C GLN A 146 -15.15 -9.69 -2.55
N MET A 147 -14.56 -8.51 -2.36
CA MET A 147 -14.57 -7.44 -3.37
C MET A 147 -13.86 -7.87 -4.66
N ARG A 148 -12.69 -8.52 -4.54
CA ARG A 148 -11.92 -9.08 -5.66
C ARG A 148 -12.75 -10.11 -6.42
N ASP A 149 -13.38 -11.05 -5.71
CA ASP A 149 -14.18 -12.11 -6.31
C ASP A 149 -15.39 -11.54 -7.06
N MET A 150 -16.07 -10.53 -6.49
CA MET A 150 -17.11 -9.78 -7.19
C MET A 150 -16.58 -9.18 -8.50
N MET A 151 -15.45 -8.46 -8.46
CA MET A 151 -14.89 -7.83 -9.67
C MET A 151 -14.40 -8.85 -10.70
N SER A 152 -13.96 -10.05 -10.28
CA SER A 152 -13.56 -11.13 -11.18
C SER A 152 -14.68 -11.58 -12.12
N THR A 153 -15.96 -11.41 -11.73
CA THR A 153 -17.10 -11.76 -12.58
C THR A 153 -17.18 -10.92 -13.86
N LEU A 154 -16.58 -9.72 -13.88
CA LEU A 154 -16.49 -8.89 -15.09
C LEU A 154 -15.61 -9.52 -16.18
N LEU A 155 -14.74 -10.47 -15.84
CA LEU A 155 -13.93 -11.19 -16.84
C LEU A 155 -14.80 -11.96 -17.84
N LEU A 156 -16.04 -12.30 -17.47
CA LEU A 156 -17.01 -12.93 -18.38
C LEU A 156 -17.36 -12.02 -19.58
N LEU A 157 -17.26 -10.70 -19.45
CA LEU A 157 -17.50 -9.73 -20.53
C LEU A 157 -16.50 -9.86 -21.68
N LYS A 158 -15.30 -10.40 -21.41
CA LYS A 158 -14.28 -10.65 -22.45
C LYS A 158 -14.84 -11.51 -23.59
N ASN A 159 -15.65 -12.51 -23.25
CA ASN A 159 -16.18 -13.48 -24.21
C ASN A 159 -17.39 -12.95 -25.01
N LEU A 160 -17.85 -11.72 -24.75
CA LEU A 160 -19.06 -11.13 -25.32
C LEU A 160 -18.76 -10.02 -26.35
N THR A 161 -17.55 -9.99 -26.90
CA THR A 161 -17.17 -9.06 -27.99
C THR A 161 -18.02 -9.36 -29.24
N LYS A 162 -18.83 -8.39 -29.68
CA LYS A 162 -19.83 -8.56 -30.76
C LYS A 162 -19.22 -9.08 -32.08
N PRO A 163 -19.85 -10.05 -32.76
CA PRO A 163 -19.79 -10.14 -34.22
C PRO A 163 -20.50 -8.91 -34.83
N GLU A 164 -20.01 -8.45 -35.98
CA GLU A 164 -20.51 -7.29 -36.71
C GLU A 164 -22.05 -7.19 -36.72
N ALA A 165 -22.56 -6.01 -36.34
CA ALA A 165 -23.98 -5.75 -36.27
C ALA A 165 -24.63 -5.87 -37.66
N SER A 166 -25.47 -6.89 -37.86
CA SER A 166 -26.46 -6.85 -38.93
C SER A 166 -27.47 -5.75 -38.63
N ALA A 167 -27.86 -5.00 -39.67
CA ALA A 167 -28.66 -3.78 -39.61
C ALA A 167 -30.11 -3.94 -39.10
N GLU A 168 -30.45 -5.03 -38.42
CA GLU A 168 -31.81 -5.39 -38.00
C GLU A 168 -32.06 -5.26 -36.48
N ALA A 169 -31.04 -4.96 -35.66
CA ALA A 169 -31.15 -4.92 -34.19
C ALA A 169 -31.46 -3.51 -33.62
N GLN A 170 -32.46 -2.80 -34.15
CA GLN A 170 -32.81 -1.45 -33.68
C GLN A 170 -33.56 -1.41 -32.32
N ASN A 171 -33.86 -2.57 -31.71
CA ASN A 171 -34.65 -2.66 -30.47
C ASN A 171 -34.06 -3.59 -29.40
N GLU A 172 -32.81 -4.04 -29.52
CA GLU A 172 -32.17 -4.88 -28.49
C GLU A 172 -31.47 -4.03 -27.42
N MET A 173 -31.90 -4.20 -26.16
CA MET A 173 -31.27 -3.58 -24.99
C MET A 173 -29.78 -3.92 -24.94
N THR A 174 -28.91 -2.91 -24.99
CA THR A 174 -27.46 -3.11 -24.97
C THR A 174 -27.01 -3.66 -23.62
N ILE A 175 -25.91 -4.43 -23.61
CA ILE A 175 -25.30 -4.93 -22.37
C ILE A 175 -24.93 -3.77 -21.42
N GLU A 176 -24.55 -2.62 -21.98
CA GLU A 176 -24.29 -1.39 -21.24
C GLU A 176 -25.54 -0.84 -20.54
N SER A 177 -26.68 -0.76 -21.23
CA SER A 177 -27.95 -0.31 -20.63
C SER A 177 -28.41 -1.25 -19.50
N ARG A 178 -28.11 -2.55 -19.61
CA ARG A 178 -28.42 -3.54 -18.57
C ARG A 178 -27.51 -3.44 -17.36
N LEU A 179 -26.21 -3.26 -17.59
CA LEU A 179 -25.20 -3.31 -16.54
C LEU A 179 -24.85 -1.94 -15.94
N GLY A 180 -25.24 -0.83 -16.57
CA GLY A 180 -24.86 0.52 -16.13
C GLY A 180 -25.27 0.84 -14.69
N GLY A 181 -26.54 0.64 -14.34
CA GLY A 181 -27.03 0.87 -12.97
C GLY A 181 -26.34 -0.02 -11.93
N ARG A 182 -25.94 -1.22 -12.34
CA ARG A 182 -25.19 -2.17 -11.50
C ARG A 182 -23.74 -1.76 -11.33
N MET A 183 -23.08 -1.25 -12.37
CA MET A 183 -21.71 -0.73 -12.27
C MET A 183 -21.68 0.44 -11.27
N SER A 184 -22.66 1.34 -11.32
CA SER A 184 -22.78 2.43 -10.33
C SER A 184 -22.94 1.89 -8.90
N ALA A 185 -23.84 0.93 -8.68
CA ALA A 185 -24.05 0.36 -7.36
C ALA A 185 -22.82 -0.41 -6.83
N MET A 186 -22.06 -1.07 -7.71
CA MET A 186 -20.79 -1.71 -7.36
C MET A 186 -19.73 -0.67 -6.95
N VAL A 187 -19.63 0.44 -7.69
CA VAL A 187 -18.74 1.56 -7.35
C VAL A 187 -19.05 2.08 -5.93
N ASP A 188 -20.32 2.32 -5.63
CA ASP A 188 -20.73 2.81 -4.31
C ASP A 188 -20.39 1.81 -3.19
N SER A 189 -20.67 0.52 -3.39
CA SER A 189 -20.32 -0.53 -2.43
C SER A 189 -18.81 -0.68 -2.24
N MET A 190 -17.99 -0.52 -3.30
CA MET A 190 -16.53 -0.54 -3.18
C MET A 190 -16.00 0.65 -2.39
N LYS A 191 -16.51 1.86 -2.65
CA LYS A 191 -16.15 3.06 -1.87
C LYS A 191 -16.54 2.93 -0.40
N ASP A 192 -17.74 2.42 -0.09
CA ASP A 192 -18.16 2.18 1.31
C ASP A 192 -17.28 1.10 1.97
N CYS A 193 -16.93 0.03 1.26
CA CYS A 193 -16.01 -1.00 1.74
C CYS A 193 -14.64 -0.43 2.08
N SER A 194 -14.04 0.36 1.18
CA SER A 194 -12.74 0.99 1.43
C SER A 194 -12.78 1.92 2.63
N LYS A 195 -13.84 2.72 2.80
CA LYS A 195 -14.03 3.59 3.97
C LYS A 195 -14.12 2.78 5.27
N VAL A 196 -14.90 1.70 5.24
CA VAL A 196 -15.07 0.81 6.41
C VAL A 196 -13.76 0.13 6.78
N CYS A 197 -13.00 -0.33 5.80
CA CYS A 197 -11.68 -0.91 6.02
C CYS A 197 -10.70 0.11 6.61
N ASP A 198 -10.68 1.34 6.09
CA ASP A 198 -9.83 2.42 6.58
C ASP A 198 -10.16 2.79 8.04
N SER A 199 -11.44 3.05 8.34
CA SER A 199 -11.90 3.37 9.69
C SER A 199 -11.65 2.24 10.67
N TYR A 200 -11.89 0.99 10.26
CA TYR A 200 -11.59 -0.17 11.11
C TYR A 200 -10.10 -0.25 11.41
N ASN A 201 -9.22 -0.10 10.41
CA ASN A 201 -7.78 -0.18 10.64
C ASN A 201 -7.28 0.87 11.64
N LYS A 202 -7.79 2.11 11.56
CA LYS A 202 -7.47 3.22 12.48
C LYS A 202 -8.00 3.04 13.90
N HIS A 203 -8.92 2.10 14.15
CA HIS A 203 -9.42 1.87 15.51
C HIS A 203 -8.36 1.26 16.42
N ARG A 204 -8.27 1.79 17.65
CA ARG A 204 -7.47 1.19 18.73
C ARG A 204 -7.89 -0.26 18.98
N VAL A 205 -6.93 -1.13 19.28
CA VAL A 205 -7.19 -2.57 19.46
C VAL A 205 -8.21 -2.84 20.57
N VAL A 206 -8.15 -2.11 21.68
CA VAL A 206 -9.15 -2.20 22.76
C VAL A 206 -10.57 -1.91 22.25
N LEU A 207 -10.73 -0.85 21.45
CA LEU A 207 -12.03 -0.52 20.86
C LEU A 207 -12.50 -1.58 19.86
N LYS A 208 -11.60 -2.11 19.01
CA LYS A 208 -11.91 -3.22 18.08
C LYS A 208 -12.48 -4.43 18.82
N ILE A 209 -11.90 -4.78 19.97
CA ILE A 209 -12.37 -5.91 20.79
C ILE A 209 -13.72 -5.60 21.46
N LEU A 210 -13.84 -4.44 22.12
CA LEU A 210 -15.05 -4.08 22.87
C LEU A 210 -16.26 -3.81 21.97
N THR A 211 -16.03 -3.38 20.73
CA THR A 211 -17.06 -3.10 19.73
C THR A 211 -17.11 -4.14 18.60
N SER A 212 -16.43 -5.28 18.78
CA SER A 212 -16.27 -6.35 17.77
C SER A 212 -17.58 -6.76 17.11
N SER A 213 -18.64 -6.98 17.88
CA SER A 213 -19.96 -7.34 17.34
C SER A 213 -20.53 -6.30 16.37
N LYS A 214 -20.33 -5.00 16.64
CA LYS A 214 -20.80 -3.92 15.77
C LYS A 214 -20.07 -3.96 14.42
N TRP A 215 -18.76 -4.20 14.45
CA TRP A 215 -17.93 -4.31 13.24
C TRP A 215 -18.19 -5.60 12.46
N GLU A 216 -18.39 -6.73 13.14
CA GLU A 216 -18.79 -8.00 12.54
C GLU A 216 -20.06 -7.84 11.69
N HIS A 217 -21.08 -7.18 12.24
CA HIS A 217 -22.32 -6.90 11.51
C HIS A 217 -22.11 -6.00 10.29
N LYS A 218 -21.33 -4.91 10.42
CA LYS A 218 -21.05 -4.01 9.28
C LYS A 218 -20.26 -4.74 8.19
N PHE A 219 -19.25 -5.52 8.55
CA PHE A 219 -18.46 -6.32 7.62
C PHE A 219 -19.31 -7.38 6.91
N ALA A 220 -20.20 -8.07 7.64
CA ALA A 220 -21.14 -9.02 7.06
C ALA A 220 -22.11 -8.35 6.08
N ALA A 221 -22.60 -7.15 6.39
CA ALA A 221 -23.46 -6.40 5.49
C ALA A 221 -22.77 -6.07 4.16
N ILE A 222 -21.51 -5.65 4.19
CA ILE A 222 -20.73 -5.36 2.97
C ILE A 222 -20.44 -6.64 2.19
N SER A 223 -20.02 -7.73 2.84
CA SER A 223 -19.83 -9.03 2.19
C SER A 223 -21.11 -9.51 1.49
N LYS A 224 -22.28 -9.32 2.12
CA LYS A 224 -23.59 -9.62 1.50
C LYS A 224 -23.86 -8.77 0.26
N GLN A 225 -23.49 -7.48 0.28
CA GLN A 225 -23.62 -6.61 -0.89
C GLN A 225 -22.77 -7.13 -2.05
N PHE A 226 -21.50 -7.48 -1.81
CA PHE A 226 -20.62 -8.02 -2.85
C PHE A 226 -21.12 -9.35 -3.42
N ALA A 227 -21.54 -10.29 -2.56
CA ALA A 227 -22.13 -11.55 -3.01
C ALA A 227 -23.39 -11.31 -3.85
N THR A 228 -24.22 -10.34 -3.47
CA THR A 228 -25.43 -9.96 -4.20
C THR A 228 -25.11 -9.33 -5.55
N HIS A 229 -24.13 -8.43 -5.61
CA HIS A 229 -23.68 -7.83 -6.87
C HIS A 229 -23.13 -8.88 -7.83
N ALA A 230 -22.28 -9.78 -7.33
CA ALA A 230 -21.71 -10.88 -8.10
C ALA A 230 -22.78 -11.82 -8.68
N ALA A 231 -23.69 -12.30 -7.83
CA ALA A 231 -24.77 -13.21 -8.26
C ALA A 231 -25.65 -12.55 -9.33
N LYS A 232 -26.10 -11.32 -9.06
CA LYS A 232 -26.95 -10.61 -10.00
C LYS A 232 -26.19 -10.26 -11.30
N LEU A 233 -24.87 -10.01 -11.26
CA LEU A 233 -24.07 -9.67 -12.45
C LEU A 233 -23.96 -10.90 -13.34
N GLN A 234 -23.74 -12.05 -12.72
CA GLN A 234 -23.75 -13.33 -13.37
C GLN A 234 -25.12 -13.66 -13.98
N ASP A 235 -26.24 -13.36 -13.30
CA ASP A 235 -27.60 -13.48 -13.84
C ASP A 235 -27.80 -12.64 -15.12
N ASP A 236 -27.40 -11.36 -15.08
CA ASP A 236 -27.54 -10.47 -16.24
C ASP A 236 -26.70 -10.94 -17.44
N LEU A 237 -25.48 -11.41 -17.17
CA LEU A 237 -24.58 -11.94 -18.21
C LEU A 237 -25.06 -13.28 -18.76
N ALA A 238 -25.63 -14.15 -17.93
CA ALA A 238 -26.25 -15.41 -18.36
C ALA A 238 -27.45 -15.15 -19.28
N MET A 239 -28.30 -14.18 -18.90
CA MET A 239 -29.46 -13.78 -19.70
C MET A 239 -29.06 -13.18 -21.06
N TYR A 240 -27.94 -12.48 -21.13
CA TYR A 240 -27.42 -11.90 -22.37
C TYR A 240 -26.70 -12.91 -23.28
N SER A 241 -26.09 -13.96 -22.72
CA SER A 241 -25.14 -14.83 -23.45
C SER A 241 -25.65 -16.22 -23.84
N SER A 242 -26.90 -16.60 -23.50
CA SER A 242 -27.43 -17.98 -23.64
C SER A 242 -26.65 -19.06 -22.86
N ILE A 243 -25.63 -18.68 -22.08
CA ILE A 243 -24.83 -19.60 -21.28
C ILE A 243 -25.58 -19.89 -19.98
N GLY A 244 -25.87 -21.17 -19.73
CA GLY A 244 -26.52 -21.62 -18.51
C GLY A 244 -25.60 -21.54 -17.29
N ILE A 245 -25.84 -20.57 -16.40
CA ILE A 245 -25.05 -20.36 -15.16
C ILE A 245 -25.90 -20.62 -13.88
N ASN A 246 -27.02 -21.34 -13.99
CA ASN A 246 -27.97 -21.49 -12.87
C ASN A 246 -27.41 -22.18 -11.61
N ALA A 247 -26.37 -23.02 -11.73
CA ALA A 247 -25.80 -23.74 -10.58
C ALA A 247 -24.92 -22.86 -9.66
N ALA A 248 -24.23 -21.86 -10.21
CA ALA A 248 -23.39 -20.94 -9.43
C ALA A 248 -24.24 -19.94 -8.61
N ASN A 249 -25.37 -19.50 -9.19
CA ASN A 249 -26.26 -18.50 -8.59
C ASN A 249 -26.95 -19.04 -7.32
N GLN A 250 -27.28 -20.34 -7.28
CA GLN A 250 -27.84 -20.98 -6.09
C GLN A 250 -26.80 -21.07 -4.95
N SER A 251 -25.53 -21.31 -5.27
CA SER A 251 -24.45 -21.36 -4.28
C SER A 251 -24.15 -19.99 -3.67
N LEU A 252 -24.13 -18.92 -4.48
CA LEU A 252 -23.91 -17.55 -4.01
C LEU A 252 -25.06 -17.02 -3.14
N ALA A 253 -26.31 -17.32 -3.52
CA ALA A 253 -27.47 -16.95 -2.73
C ALA A 253 -27.51 -17.69 -1.38
N ALA A 254 -27.17 -18.98 -1.35
CA ALA A 254 -27.06 -19.74 -0.11
C ALA A 254 -25.92 -19.24 0.80
N LEU A 255 -24.81 -18.78 0.22
CA LEU A 255 -23.67 -18.21 0.94
C LEU A 255 -24.01 -16.82 1.53
N SER A 256 -24.73 -15.98 0.78
CA SER A 256 -25.17 -14.65 1.24
C SER A 256 -25.98 -14.72 2.54
N ASN A 257 -26.86 -15.71 2.67
CA ASN A 257 -27.67 -15.93 3.88
C ASN A 257 -26.86 -16.34 5.12
N LYS A 258 -25.58 -16.76 4.96
CA LYS A 258 -24.71 -17.24 6.04
C LYS A 258 -23.53 -16.32 6.34
N MET A 259 -23.49 -15.14 5.72
CA MET A 259 -22.35 -14.22 5.86
C MET A 259 -22.14 -13.71 7.29
N ASP A 260 -23.18 -13.65 8.13
CA ASP A 260 -23.01 -13.25 9.54
C ASP A 260 -22.17 -14.29 10.31
N GLU A 261 -22.44 -15.58 10.11
CA GLU A 261 -21.68 -16.68 10.72
C GLU A 261 -20.25 -16.75 10.18
N VAL A 262 -20.08 -16.54 8.87
CA VAL A 262 -18.76 -16.49 8.22
C VAL A 262 -17.94 -15.34 8.79
N MET A 263 -18.50 -14.12 8.86
CA MET A 263 -17.75 -12.96 9.37
C MET A 263 -17.46 -13.04 10.87
N ALA A 264 -18.38 -13.56 11.69
CA ALA A 264 -18.09 -13.85 13.10
C ALA A 264 -16.88 -14.79 13.25
N THR A 265 -16.81 -15.82 12.39
CA THR A 265 -15.69 -16.75 12.42
C THR A 265 -14.39 -16.15 11.86
N VAL A 266 -14.48 -15.25 10.87
CA VAL A 266 -13.34 -14.45 10.37
C VAL A 266 -12.76 -13.60 11.50
N PHE A 267 -13.60 -12.87 12.24
CA PHE A 267 -13.16 -12.01 13.34
C PHE A 267 -12.48 -12.80 14.46
N LYS A 268 -12.98 -14.01 14.76
CA LYS A 268 -12.33 -14.91 15.72
C LYS A 268 -11.00 -15.48 15.20
N THR A 269 -10.91 -15.77 13.91
CA THR A 269 -9.76 -16.49 13.34
C THR A 269 -8.59 -15.57 13.00
N PHE A 270 -8.87 -14.38 12.50
CA PHE A 270 -7.88 -13.39 12.06
C PHE A 270 -7.57 -12.37 13.16
N GLN A 271 -7.60 -12.80 14.42
CA GLN A 271 -7.15 -11.97 15.53
C GLN A 271 -5.62 -11.79 15.48
N SER A 272 -5.17 -10.55 15.60
CA SER A 272 -3.75 -10.20 15.79
C SER A 272 -3.23 -10.72 17.13
N ALA A 273 -1.91 -10.66 17.34
CA ALA A 273 -1.33 -11.09 18.61
C ALA A 273 -1.79 -10.18 19.77
N GLU A 274 -1.92 -8.89 19.50
CA GLU A 274 -2.41 -7.86 20.42
C GLU A 274 -3.89 -8.06 20.73
N GLU A 275 -4.72 -8.28 19.70
CA GLU A 275 -6.16 -8.56 19.84
C GLU A 275 -6.42 -9.81 20.70
N ARG A 276 -5.61 -10.87 20.56
CA ARG A 276 -5.72 -12.08 21.39
C ARG A 276 -5.41 -11.80 22.86
N GLN A 277 -4.39 -10.99 23.14
CA GLN A 277 -4.00 -10.65 24.52
C GLN A 277 -5.07 -9.80 25.20
N ILE A 278 -5.52 -8.73 24.54
CA ILE A 278 -6.60 -7.87 25.03
C ILE A 278 -7.91 -8.66 25.14
N GLY A 279 -8.23 -9.48 24.14
CA GLY A 279 -9.42 -10.34 24.14
C GLY A 279 -9.42 -11.37 25.28
N ALA A 280 -8.27 -11.97 25.60
CA ALA A 280 -8.14 -12.88 26.73
C ALA A 280 -8.39 -12.17 28.07
N LEU A 281 -7.91 -10.93 28.22
CA LEU A 281 -8.16 -10.12 29.41
C LEU A 281 -9.65 -9.77 29.53
N VAL A 282 -10.31 -9.35 28.45
CA VAL A 282 -11.76 -9.11 28.42
C VAL A 282 -12.55 -10.38 28.79
N ALA A 283 -12.17 -11.54 28.25
CA ALA A 283 -12.80 -12.81 28.58
C ALA A 283 -12.63 -13.17 30.08
N SER A 284 -11.44 -12.97 30.65
CA SER A 284 -11.17 -13.21 32.07
C SER A 284 -12.01 -12.34 33.01
N LYS A 285 -12.43 -11.16 32.54
CA LYS A 285 -13.29 -10.20 33.26
C LYS A 285 -14.78 -10.42 33.01
N GLY A 286 -15.15 -11.49 32.31
CA GLY A 286 -16.53 -11.89 32.09
C GLY A 286 -17.19 -11.29 30.85
N GLY A 287 -16.40 -10.84 29.87
CA GLY A 287 -16.87 -10.40 28.55
C GLY A 287 -17.02 -8.89 28.39
N SER A 288 -17.21 -8.45 27.14
CA SER A 288 -17.25 -7.04 26.75
C SER A 288 -18.35 -6.25 27.49
N GLU A 289 -19.52 -6.84 27.72
CA GLU A 289 -20.64 -6.19 28.41
C GLU A 289 -20.34 -5.90 29.89
N LYS A 290 -19.71 -6.85 30.60
CA LYS A 290 -19.35 -6.65 32.02
C LYS A 290 -18.22 -5.64 32.16
N VAL A 291 -17.22 -5.73 31.29
CA VAL A 291 -16.09 -4.80 31.24
C VAL A 291 -16.56 -3.38 30.95
N ALA A 292 -17.54 -3.18 30.07
CA ALA A 292 -18.07 -1.84 29.76
C ALA A 292 -18.62 -1.10 31.00
N GLY A 293 -19.14 -1.85 31.97
CA GLY A 293 -19.67 -1.32 33.24
C GLY A 293 -18.63 -1.08 34.33
N ASP A 294 -17.40 -1.60 34.20
CA ASP A 294 -16.39 -1.60 35.26
C ASP A 294 -15.20 -0.68 34.91
N ASN A 295 -15.08 0.45 35.62
CA ASN A 295 -13.98 1.41 35.42
C ASN A 295 -12.61 0.76 35.62
N ALA A 296 -12.46 -0.08 36.64
CA ALA A 296 -11.17 -0.69 36.94
C ALA A 296 -10.77 -1.70 35.86
N ALA A 297 -11.74 -2.40 35.26
CA ALA A 297 -11.48 -3.26 34.12
C ALA A 297 -11.09 -2.46 32.87
N LEU A 298 -11.73 -1.31 32.61
CA LEU A 298 -11.39 -0.43 31.49
C LEU A 298 -10.00 0.20 31.64
N GLU A 299 -9.61 0.64 32.85
CA GLU A 299 -8.25 1.12 33.13
C GLU A 299 -7.20 0.03 32.89
N GLN A 300 -7.47 -1.20 33.32
CA GLN A 300 -6.56 -2.33 33.08
C GLN A 300 -6.38 -2.63 31.59
N LEU A 301 -7.43 -2.46 30.78
CA LEU A 301 -7.34 -2.64 29.33
C LEU A 301 -6.52 -1.53 28.66
N LEU A 302 -6.71 -0.28 29.10
CA LEU A 302 -5.92 0.86 28.60
C LEU A 302 -4.44 0.70 28.96
N ASN A 303 -4.13 0.28 30.19
CA ASN A 303 -2.76 -0.01 30.59
C ASN A 303 -2.16 -1.17 29.79
N LYS A 304 -2.93 -2.24 29.55
CA LYS A 304 -2.46 -3.38 28.76
C LYS A 304 -2.22 -3.00 27.30
N GLN A 305 -3.06 -2.14 26.74
CA GLN A 305 -2.88 -1.58 25.40
C GLN A 305 -1.60 -0.74 25.34
N LYS A 306 -1.41 0.15 26.32
CA LYS A 306 -0.21 0.96 26.45
C LYS A 306 1.06 0.10 26.53
N GLU A 307 1.05 -0.98 27.32
CA GLU A 307 2.16 -1.95 27.36
C GLU A 307 2.46 -2.62 26.00
N LEU A 308 1.44 -2.87 25.19
CA LEU A 308 1.59 -3.47 23.87
C LEU A 308 2.08 -2.45 22.84
N ASP A 309 1.63 -1.20 22.98
CA ASP A 309 2.05 -0.07 22.16
C ASP A 309 3.49 0.38 22.53
N ASP A 310 3.91 0.22 23.79
CA ASP A 310 5.23 0.56 24.37
C ASP A 310 6.26 -0.60 24.35
N GLY A 311 6.03 -1.65 23.56
CA GLY A 311 6.95 -2.79 23.43
C GLY A 311 8.38 -2.39 22.99
N PRO A 312 9.40 -3.27 23.11
CA PRO A 312 10.79 -2.90 22.80
C PRO A 312 10.92 -2.39 21.35
N GLY A 313 11.11 -1.08 21.21
CA GLY A 313 11.22 -0.39 19.91
C GLY A 313 10.01 0.46 19.51
N LYS A 314 8.90 0.47 20.25
CA LYS A 314 7.77 1.38 20.02
C LYS A 314 7.60 2.22 21.28
N ARG A 315 7.62 3.56 21.17
CA ARG A 315 7.50 4.47 22.33
C ARG A 315 6.29 5.37 22.17
N SER A 316 5.48 5.40 23.23
CA SER A 316 4.54 6.43 23.68
C SER A 316 3.76 7.16 22.59
N HIS A 317 2.62 6.59 22.19
CA HIS A 317 1.56 7.35 21.51
C HIS A 317 1.13 8.53 22.38
N ALA A 318 1.19 9.74 21.83
CA ALA A 318 0.52 10.90 22.38
C ALA A 318 -1.00 10.68 22.35
N GLY A 319 -1.67 11.05 23.44
CA GLY A 319 -3.10 10.81 23.66
C GLY A 319 -3.37 9.58 24.54
N GLU A 320 -3.17 9.74 25.85
CA GLU A 320 -3.62 8.77 26.85
C GLU A 320 -5.16 8.80 26.87
N MET A 321 -5.77 7.88 26.11
CA MET A 321 -7.22 7.73 26.07
C MET A 321 -7.72 7.47 27.48
N THR A 322 -8.58 8.34 28.00
CA THR A 322 -9.13 8.15 29.34
C THR A 322 -10.24 7.10 29.31
N VAL A 323 -10.61 6.57 30.48
CA VAL A 323 -11.78 5.70 30.62
C VAL A 323 -13.06 6.40 30.12
N SER A 324 -13.14 7.72 30.29
CA SER A 324 -14.27 8.53 29.83
C SER A 324 -14.34 8.53 28.30
N ASP A 325 -13.21 8.73 27.64
CA ASP A 325 -13.10 8.73 26.17
C ASP A 325 -13.40 7.33 25.62
N LEU A 326 -12.82 6.29 26.24
CA LEU A 326 -13.10 4.90 25.88
C LEU A 326 -14.60 4.59 25.96
N ARG A 327 -15.29 5.04 27.01
CA ARG A 327 -16.74 4.88 27.14
C ARG A 327 -17.53 5.66 26.10
N LYS A 328 -17.09 6.89 25.80
CA LYS A 328 -17.72 7.72 24.76
C LYS A 328 -17.65 6.99 23.42
N ASP A 329 -16.48 6.49 23.06
CA ASP A 329 -16.23 5.83 21.79
C ASP A 329 -16.91 4.45 21.69
N MET A 330 -16.93 3.68 22.78
CA MET A 330 -17.68 2.42 22.84
C MET A 330 -19.18 2.60 22.56
N ARG A 331 -19.75 3.74 22.95
CA ARG A 331 -21.18 4.06 22.72
C ARG A 331 -21.47 4.50 21.30
N LYS A 332 -20.49 5.02 20.56
CA LYS A 332 -20.67 5.39 19.16
C LYS A 332 -21.12 4.17 18.36
N ASP A 333 -22.02 4.37 17.40
CA ASP A 333 -22.31 3.36 16.41
C ASP A 333 -21.20 3.39 15.34
N VAL A 334 -21.14 2.33 14.53
CA VAL A 334 -20.15 2.25 13.45
C VAL A 334 -20.38 3.37 12.44
N GLN A 335 -21.62 3.82 12.23
CA GLN A 335 -21.90 4.87 11.26
C GLN A 335 -21.33 6.23 11.68
N ALA A 336 -21.48 6.65 12.93
CA ALA A 336 -20.88 7.88 13.44
C ALA A 336 -19.35 7.88 13.30
N VAL A 337 -18.71 6.73 13.58
CA VAL A 337 -17.29 6.53 13.35
C VAL A 337 -16.91 6.72 11.87
N LEU A 338 -17.71 6.17 10.96
CA LEU A 338 -17.48 6.31 9.52
C LEU A 338 -17.68 7.75 9.04
N ASP A 339 -18.64 8.46 9.63
CA ASP A 339 -18.97 9.84 9.28
C ASP A 339 -17.87 10.81 9.77
N GLU A 340 -17.30 10.56 10.95
CA GLU A 340 -16.13 11.29 11.47
C GLU A 340 -14.92 11.15 10.54
N ASN A 341 -14.67 9.94 10.00
CA ASN A 341 -13.56 9.68 9.07
C ASN A 341 -13.87 10.02 7.60
N ALA A 342 -15.12 10.37 7.25
CA ALA A 342 -15.56 10.44 5.87
C ALA A 342 -14.81 11.48 5.02
N ARG A 343 -14.47 12.63 5.61
CA ARG A 343 -13.75 13.71 4.92
C ARG A 343 -12.32 13.29 4.58
N ALA A 344 -11.55 12.91 5.60
CA ALA A 344 -10.15 12.51 5.44
C ALA A 344 -10.01 11.32 4.49
N PHE A 345 -10.85 10.29 4.66
CA PHE A 345 -10.90 9.16 3.74
C PHE A 345 -11.28 9.59 2.32
N GLY A 346 -12.28 10.45 2.17
CA GLY A 346 -12.75 10.92 0.85
C GLY A 346 -11.66 11.65 0.07
N GLN A 347 -10.94 12.57 0.71
CA GLN A 347 -9.83 13.31 0.10
C GLN A 347 -8.71 12.34 -0.35
N LYS A 348 -8.29 11.45 0.55
CA LYS A 348 -7.27 10.41 0.28
C LYS A 348 -7.66 9.51 -0.89
N PHE A 349 -8.90 9.00 -0.88
CA PHE A 349 -9.40 8.10 -1.91
C PHE A 349 -9.46 8.77 -3.28
N GLU A 350 -10.02 9.98 -3.36
CA GLU A 350 -10.14 10.73 -4.61
C GLU A 350 -8.78 11.15 -5.17
N LEU A 351 -7.83 11.53 -4.32
CA LEU A 351 -6.46 11.83 -4.75
C LEU A 351 -5.80 10.61 -5.39
N GLN A 352 -5.87 9.46 -4.73
CA GLN A 352 -5.30 8.23 -5.27
C GLN A 352 -6.01 7.80 -6.57
N GLN A 353 -7.33 7.97 -6.65
CA GLN A 353 -8.10 7.69 -7.86
C GLN A 353 -7.65 8.57 -9.03
N ARG A 354 -7.39 9.85 -8.81
CA ARG A 354 -6.87 10.78 -9.84
C ARG A 354 -5.46 10.42 -10.30
N GLN A 355 -4.55 10.10 -9.37
CA GLN A 355 -3.19 9.67 -9.72
C GLN A 355 -3.21 8.45 -10.64
N ILE A 356 -3.99 7.42 -10.28
CA ILE A 356 -4.16 6.22 -11.11
C ILE A 356 -4.77 6.56 -12.48
N ALA A 357 -5.76 7.44 -12.53
CA ALA A 357 -6.40 7.83 -13.79
C ALA A 357 -5.41 8.54 -14.75
N GLU A 358 -4.54 9.41 -14.25
CA GLU A 358 -3.49 10.05 -15.05
C GLU A 358 -2.40 9.05 -15.46
N GLU A 359 -1.98 8.15 -14.57
CA GLU A 359 -1.06 7.04 -14.91
C GLU A 359 -1.62 6.17 -16.03
N MET A 360 -2.89 5.77 -15.96
CA MET A 360 -3.55 4.97 -17.00
C MET A 360 -3.63 5.72 -18.34
N LYS A 361 -3.88 7.02 -18.31
CA LYS A 361 -3.91 7.87 -19.51
C LYS A 361 -2.54 7.96 -20.16
N ASN A 362 -1.47 8.09 -19.37
CA ASN A 362 -0.10 8.13 -19.86
C ASN A 362 0.34 6.75 -20.39
N ALA A 363 0.03 5.66 -19.69
CA ALA A 363 0.38 4.29 -20.08
C ALA A 363 -0.29 3.82 -21.40
N VAL A 364 -1.43 4.38 -21.79
CA VAL A 364 -2.06 4.10 -23.09
C VAL A 364 -1.20 4.61 -24.26
N PHE A 365 -0.37 5.63 -24.05
CA PHE A 365 0.60 6.09 -25.04
C PHE A 365 1.85 5.20 -25.10
N ASP A 366 2.30 4.66 -23.95
CA ASP A 366 3.53 3.87 -23.86
C ASP A 366 3.36 2.38 -24.25
N ALA A 367 2.19 1.80 -23.96
CA ALA A 367 1.92 0.37 -24.17
C ALA A 367 1.91 -0.07 -25.65
N ARG A 368 1.92 0.89 -26.59
CA ARG A 368 1.98 0.61 -28.03
C ARG A 368 3.37 0.15 -28.48
N ASP A 369 4.43 0.56 -27.78
CA ASP A 369 5.82 0.31 -28.16
C ASP A 369 6.50 -0.82 -27.33
N GLU A 370 6.03 -1.07 -26.11
CA GLU A 370 6.67 -1.99 -25.15
C GLU A 370 6.40 -3.49 -25.43
N ILE A 371 5.21 -3.84 -25.92
CA ILE A 371 4.74 -5.25 -26.01
C ILE A 371 5.52 -6.06 -27.05
N ILE A 372 6.12 -5.42 -28.05
CA ILE A 372 6.86 -6.09 -29.13
C ILE A 372 8.29 -6.46 -28.71
N ASN A 373 8.90 -5.71 -27.77
CA ASN A 373 10.30 -5.90 -27.40
C ASN A 373 10.49 -6.84 -26.19
N ALA A 374 9.61 -6.80 -25.19
CA ALA A 374 9.84 -7.46 -23.89
C ALA A 374 9.88 -9.01 -23.91
N VAL A 375 9.36 -9.67 -24.94
CA VAL A 375 9.23 -11.15 -24.99
C VAL A 375 10.39 -11.82 -25.76
N LEU A 376 11.16 -11.07 -26.55
CA LEU A 376 12.30 -11.57 -27.33
C LEU A 376 13.64 -10.89 -26.98
N ALA A 377 13.59 -9.86 -26.12
CA ALA A 377 14.72 -9.02 -25.78
C ALA A 377 15.81 -9.74 -24.97
N GLY A 378 17.07 -9.54 -25.38
CA GLY A 378 18.24 -9.88 -24.57
C GLY A 378 18.30 -9.08 -23.25
N PRO A 379 19.12 -9.46 -22.26
CA PRO A 379 19.15 -8.78 -20.96
C PRO A 379 19.38 -7.27 -21.01
N TYR A 380 20.27 -6.79 -21.88
CA TYR A 380 20.53 -5.35 -22.09
C TYR A 380 19.39 -4.65 -22.86
N GLU A 381 18.64 -5.35 -23.72
CA GLU A 381 17.53 -4.77 -24.51
C GLU A 381 16.32 -4.40 -23.65
N ARG A 382 16.29 -4.87 -22.40
CA ARG A 382 15.31 -4.47 -21.38
C ARG A 382 15.71 -3.19 -20.63
N VAL A 383 16.93 -2.69 -20.80
CA VAL A 383 17.37 -1.42 -20.20
C VAL A 383 16.86 -0.28 -21.07
N GLU A 384 16.07 0.62 -20.51
CA GLU A 384 15.34 1.64 -21.26
C GLU A 384 16.24 2.78 -21.73
N ASP A 385 17.07 3.33 -20.85
CA ASP A 385 17.98 4.44 -21.18
C ASP A 385 19.13 4.00 -22.10
N GLU A 386 19.46 4.84 -23.09
CA GLU A 386 20.42 4.52 -24.15
C GLU A 386 21.86 4.36 -23.64
N ASP A 387 22.30 5.27 -22.77
CA ASP A 387 23.65 5.25 -22.19
C ASP A 387 23.79 4.05 -21.23
N MET A 388 22.78 3.85 -20.36
CA MET A 388 22.78 2.69 -19.45
C MET A 388 22.73 1.36 -20.21
N ARG A 389 22.00 1.31 -21.33
CA ARG A 389 21.95 0.12 -22.20
C ARG A 389 23.30 -0.16 -22.84
N ALA A 390 24.03 0.87 -23.26
CA ALA A 390 25.38 0.72 -23.81
C ALA A 390 26.34 0.13 -22.76
N ILE A 391 26.35 0.68 -21.54
CA ILE A 391 27.15 0.17 -20.42
C ILE A 391 26.79 -1.28 -20.11
N TRP A 392 25.49 -1.59 -20.02
CA TRP A 392 25.01 -2.95 -19.72
C TRP A 392 25.45 -3.97 -20.78
N LYS A 393 25.45 -3.55 -22.05
CA LYS A 393 25.85 -4.37 -23.20
C LYS A 393 27.36 -4.59 -23.22
N GLU A 394 28.15 -3.54 -23.04
CA GLU A 394 29.62 -3.60 -23.03
C GLU A 394 30.14 -4.49 -21.90
N MET A 395 29.57 -4.34 -20.70
CA MET A 395 29.97 -5.11 -19.52
C MET A 395 29.40 -6.53 -19.49
N GLY A 396 28.51 -6.88 -20.43
CA GLY A 396 27.92 -8.22 -20.55
C GLY A 396 27.02 -8.60 -19.36
N TRP A 397 26.40 -7.62 -18.70
CA TRP A 397 25.57 -7.88 -17.53
C TRP A 397 24.23 -8.51 -17.91
N LYS A 398 23.74 -9.38 -17.03
CA LYS A 398 22.48 -10.10 -17.22
C LYS A 398 21.33 -9.35 -16.53
N GLY A 399 20.79 -9.92 -15.45
CA GLY A 399 19.62 -9.37 -14.75
C GLY A 399 19.95 -8.36 -13.65
N SER A 400 21.15 -8.45 -13.07
CA SER A 400 21.60 -7.58 -12.00
C SER A 400 23.13 -7.44 -12.00
N VAL A 401 23.62 -6.40 -11.33
CA VAL A 401 25.03 -6.04 -11.18
C VAL A 401 25.28 -5.54 -9.76
N LYS A 402 26.48 -5.72 -9.22
CA LYS A 402 26.85 -5.10 -7.94
C LYS A 402 26.86 -3.58 -8.08
N ALA A 403 26.18 -2.86 -7.20
CA ALA A 403 25.99 -1.41 -7.29
C ALA A 403 27.31 -0.63 -7.50
N ARG A 404 28.35 -0.97 -6.74
CA ARG A 404 29.68 -0.36 -6.88
C ARG A 404 30.31 -0.55 -8.27
N HIS A 405 30.10 -1.71 -8.91
CA HIS A 405 30.64 -1.97 -10.25
C HIS A 405 29.87 -1.21 -11.32
N LEU A 406 28.56 -1.05 -11.14
CA LEU A 406 27.73 -0.22 -12.01
C LEU A 406 28.20 1.23 -12.00
N VAL A 407 28.35 1.82 -10.82
CA VAL A 407 28.81 3.21 -10.67
C VAL A 407 30.20 3.43 -11.27
N LEU A 408 31.13 2.50 -11.08
CA LEU A 408 32.46 2.58 -11.68
C LEU A 408 32.41 2.51 -13.21
N ALA A 409 31.59 1.62 -13.78
CA ALA A 409 31.44 1.55 -15.23
C ALA A 409 30.77 2.81 -15.80
N MET A 410 29.82 3.41 -15.09
CA MET A 410 29.22 4.69 -15.47
C MET A 410 30.28 5.81 -15.48
N HIS A 411 31.10 5.88 -14.44
CA HIS A 411 32.23 6.81 -14.37
C HIS A 411 33.16 6.66 -15.59
N ASP A 412 33.58 5.43 -15.89
CA ASP A 412 34.50 5.16 -16.98
C ASP A 412 33.86 5.49 -18.34
N TYR A 413 32.61 5.09 -18.56
CA TYR A 413 31.86 5.37 -19.78
C TYR A 413 31.74 6.87 -20.08
N PHE A 414 31.33 7.67 -19.10
CA PHE A 414 31.18 9.12 -19.31
C PHE A 414 32.54 9.84 -19.39
N THR A 415 33.57 9.33 -18.70
CA THR A 415 34.94 9.85 -18.82
C THR A 415 35.52 9.58 -20.21
N GLU A 416 35.23 8.43 -20.80
CA GLU A 416 35.68 8.06 -22.14
C GLU A 416 34.91 8.81 -23.23
N GLN A 417 33.60 8.98 -23.08
CA GLN A 417 32.81 9.82 -24.00
C GLN A 417 33.31 11.27 -24.04
N GLY A 418 33.65 11.86 -22.89
CA GLY A 418 34.21 13.23 -22.81
C GLY A 418 35.55 13.37 -23.52
N LYS A 419 36.36 12.30 -23.60
CA LYS A 419 37.66 12.29 -24.31
C LYS A 419 37.53 12.06 -25.81
N MET A 420 36.44 11.47 -26.28
CA MET A 420 36.20 11.15 -27.69
C MET A 420 35.46 12.25 -28.48
N ALA A 421 35.02 13.34 -27.83
CA ALA A 421 34.40 14.48 -28.51
C ALA A 421 35.40 15.18 -29.47
N PRO A 422 35.18 15.16 -30.80
CA PRO A 422 36.08 15.83 -31.75
C PRO A 422 35.97 17.36 -31.65
N PRO A 423 37.05 18.12 -31.92
CA PRO A 423 36.94 19.57 -32.08
C PRO A 423 36.12 19.85 -33.35
N ALA A 424 34.91 20.37 -33.14
CA ALA A 424 34.02 21.04 -34.10
C ALA A 424 34.31 20.73 -35.59
N SER A 425 33.75 19.64 -36.11
CA SER A 425 33.39 19.57 -37.53
C SER A 425 32.45 18.38 -37.82
N ASN A 426 31.41 18.70 -38.58
CA ASN A 426 30.43 17.86 -39.25
C ASN A 426 29.23 17.36 -38.44
N GLU A 427 28.12 18.06 -38.69
CA GLU A 427 26.76 17.57 -38.61
C GLU A 427 26.62 16.18 -39.24
N GLN A 428 26.03 15.26 -38.46
CA GLN A 428 25.33 14.01 -38.83
C GLN A 428 25.87 12.78 -38.12
N LEU A 429 25.50 12.61 -36.84
CA LEU A 429 24.76 11.43 -36.40
C LEU A 429 24.06 11.75 -35.06
N SER A 430 22.75 11.56 -35.04
CA SER A 430 21.89 11.78 -33.88
C SER A 430 22.11 10.69 -32.82
N THR A 431 23.01 10.93 -31.89
CA THR A 431 22.94 10.42 -30.53
C THR A 431 22.77 11.63 -29.63
N LYS A 432 21.91 11.57 -28.61
CA LYS A 432 21.76 12.66 -27.62
C LYS A 432 22.98 12.69 -26.71
N THR A 433 24.14 12.99 -27.31
CA THR A 433 25.43 13.15 -26.65
C THR A 433 25.33 14.28 -25.64
N VAL A 434 25.98 14.12 -24.49
CA VAL A 434 26.20 15.16 -23.46
C VAL A 434 26.26 16.52 -24.12
N THR A 435 25.23 17.36 -23.92
CA THR A 435 25.26 18.72 -24.45
C THR A 435 26.47 19.41 -23.83
N GLN A 436 27.20 20.27 -24.57
CA GLN A 436 28.33 21.04 -24.01
C GLN A 436 27.97 21.78 -22.70
N SER A 437 26.68 22.01 -22.45
CA SER A 437 26.13 22.59 -21.21
C SER A 437 26.27 21.71 -19.96
N ASP A 438 26.49 20.40 -20.10
CA ASP A 438 26.45 19.43 -18.99
C ASP A 438 27.81 18.81 -18.63
N GLU A 439 28.89 19.30 -19.24
CA GLU A 439 30.26 18.83 -18.95
C GLU A 439 30.65 18.98 -17.48
N TRP A 440 30.15 20.04 -16.82
CA TRP A 440 30.34 20.28 -15.38
C TRP A 440 29.83 19.11 -14.51
N ALA A 441 28.82 18.37 -14.97
CA ALA A 441 28.22 17.28 -14.20
C ALA A 441 29.20 16.11 -14.02
N LEU A 442 30.15 15.94 -14.95
CA LEU A 442 31.15 14.88 -14.93
C LEU A 442 32.09 14.99 -13.72
N GLU A 443 32.33 16.20 -13.21
CA GLU A 443 33.13 16.42 -11.99
C GLU A 443 32.51 15.74 -10.75
N TYR A 444 31.19 15.54 -10.77
CA TYR A 444 30.41 14.93 -9.69
C TYR A 444 30.15 13.44 -9.90
N ILE A 445 30.58 12.90 -11.06
CA ILE A 445 30.66 11.46 -11.31
C ILE A 445 32.10 11.05 -11.00
N SER A 446 32.46 10.99 -9.72
CA SER A 446 33.83 10.74 -9.26
C SER A 446 33.92 9.64 -8.21
N ILE A 447 35.11 9.05 -8.05
CA ILE A 447 35.34 7.93 -7.12
C ILE A 447 35.01 8.31 -5.67
N THR A 448 35.19 9.58 -5.30
CA THR A 448 34.89 10.09 -3.95
C THR A 448 33.39 10.26 -3.70
N ARG A 449 32.57 10.34 -4.74
CA ARG A 449 31.10 10.48 -4.67
C ARG A 449 30.35 9.22 -5.13
N ILE A 450 31.02 8.07 -5.11
CA ILE A 450 30.43 6.77 -5.47
C ILE A 450 29.29 6.39 -4.51
N GLN A 451 29.44 6.65 -3.22
CA GLN A 451 28.51 6.16 -2.21
C GLN A 451 27.09 6.74 -2.36
N PRO A 452 26.91 8.07 -2.52
CA PRO A 452 25.59 8.63 -2.83
C PRO A 452 24.93 8.04 -4.08
N LEU A 453 25.71 7.77 -5.14
CA LEU A 453 25.16 7.19 -6.36
C LEU A 453 24.78 5.71 -6.18
N ILE A 454 25.56 4.96 -5.40
CA ILE A 454 25.19 3.59 -5.01
C ILE A 454 23.84 3.62 -4.31
N GLU A 455 23.68 4.48 -3.31
CA GLU A 455 22.45 4.59 -2.54
C GLU A 455 21.26 5.02 -3.41
N ALA A 456 21.49 5.86 -4.43
CA ALA A 456 20.44 6.29 -5.34
C ALA A 456 19.97 5.19 -6.32
N LEU A 457 20.85 4.27 -6.69
CA LEU A 457 20.59 3.16 -7.62
C LEU A 457 20.11 1.88 -6.93
N ASP A 458 20.65 1.58 -5.76
CA ASP A 458 20.38 0.39 -4.94
C ASP A 458 19.30 0.73 -3.92
N ASP A 459 18.05 0.89 -4.38
CA ASP A 459 16.93 1.40 -3.57
C ASP A 459 16.58 0.46 -2.39
N ASP A 460 16.82 -0.85 -2.55
CA ASP A 460 16.57 -1.86 -1.54
C ASP A 460 17.78 -2.18 -0.62
N VAL A 461 18.91 -1.49 -0.83
CA VAL A 461 20.17 -1.69 -0.06
C VAL A 461 20.69 -3.13 -0.16
N SER A 462 20.34 -3.85 -1.23
CA SER A 462 20.75 -5.24 -1.43
C SER A 462 22.21 -5.38 -1.83
N SER A 463 22.91 -4.28 -2.13
CA SER A 463 24.22 -4.18 -2.78
C SER A 463 24.23 -4.56 -4.28
N PHE A 464 23.07 -4.89 -4.84
CA PHE A 464 22.88 -5.26 -6.24
C PHE A 464 21.81 -4.40 -6.89
N VAL A 465 22.08 -3.93 -8.10
CA VAL A 465 21.14 -3.16 -8.90
C VAL A 465 20.61 -4.05 -10.03
N THR A 466 19.31 -4.20 -10.09
CA THR A 466 18.55 -4.91 -11.12
C THR A 466 18.23 -4.00 -12.30
N ILE A 467 17.83 -4.59 -13.43
CA ILE A 467 17.32 -3.81 -14.59
C ILE A 467 16.10 -2.96 -14.18
N ALA A 468 15.24 -3.46 -13.30
CA ALA A 468 14.06 -2.74 -12.84
C ALA A 468 14.44 -1.47 -12.07
N GLU A 469 15.46 -1.54 -11.21
CA GLU A 469 15.96 -0.40 -10.44
C GLU A 469 16.67 0.62 -11.34
N VAL A 470 17.47 0.18 -12.31
CA VAL A 470 18.07 1.10 -13.28
C VAL A 470 17.02 1.80 -14.15
N ASN A 471 16.00 1.08 -14.61
CA ASN A 471 14.91 1.69 -15.35
C ASN A 471 14.09 2.62 -14.47
N ALA A 472 13.88 2.30 -13.18
CA ALA A 472 13.23 3.22 -12.24
C ALA A 472 14.06 4.49 -12.02
N PHE A 473 15.37 4.35 -11.78
CA PHE A 473 16.30 5.47 -11.61
C PHE A 473 16.33 6.40 -12.83
N THR A 474 16.38 5.83 -14.04
CA THR A 474 16.46 6.61 -15.28
C THR A 474 15.11 7.21 -15.70
N ARG A 475 13.98 6.57 -15.38
CA ARG A 475 12.64 7.16 -15.58
C ARG A 475 12.32 8.31 -14.62
N ALA A 476 12.91 8.31 -13.43
CA ALA A 476 12.77 9.41 -12.46
C ALA A 476 13.53 10.69 -12.87
N ARG A 477 14.33 10.65 -13.95
CA ARG A 477 15.06 11.80 -14.48
C ARG A 477 14.08 12.88 -14.99
N PRO A 478 14.24 14.15 -14.59
CA PRO A 478 13.41 15.25 -15.10
C PRO A 478 13.50 15.43 -16.62
N ASP A 479 12.40 15.87 -17.22
CA ASP A 479 12.35 16.18 -18.65
C ASP A 479 13.40 17.23 -19.02
N GLY A 480 14.14 16.94 -20.09
CA GLY A 480 15.20 17.83 -20.58
C GLY A 480 16.55 17.69 -19.87
N TRP A 481 16.66 16.88 -18.81
CA TRP A 481 17.95 16.59 -18.18
C TRP A 481 18.69 15.45 -18.90
N SER A 482 20.01 15.58 -19.03
CA SER A 482 20.87 14.47 -19.46
C SER A 482 21.10 13.47 -18.33
N LEU A 483 21.55 12.25 -18.65
CA LEU A 483 21.89 11.27 -17.61
C LEU A 483 23.02 11.77 -16.67
N PRO A 484 24.11 12.39 -17.17
CA PRO A 484 25.12 12.99 -16.30
C PRO A 484 24.56 14.05 -15.34
N TYR A 485 23.65 14.91 -15.81
CA TYR A 485 22.99 15.91 -14.96
C TYR A 485 22.20 15.24 -13.83
N TRP A 486 21.43 14.21 -14.16
CA TRP A 486 20.66 13.44 -13.18
C TRP A 486 21.54 12.73 -12.16
N ILE A 487 22.67 12.18 -12.61
CA ILE A 487 23.67 11.58 -11.72
C ILE A 487 24.25 12.66 -10.80
N ALA A 488 24.63 13.83 -11.32
CA ALA A 488 25.14 14.93 -10.51
C ALA A 488 24.14 15.41 -9.46
N TYR A 489 22.85 15.46 -9.79
CA TYR A 489 21.82 15.74 -8.78
C TYR A 489 21.82 14.67 -7.67
N ASN A 490 21.87 13.38 -8.02
CA ASN A 490 21.89 12.31 -7.02
C ASN A 490 23.21 12.22 -6.22
N THR A 491 24.31 12.81 -6.70
CA THR A 491 25.61 12.78 -6.00
C THR A 491 25.94 14.04 -5.19
N VAL A 492 25.40 15.20 -5.56
CA VAL A 492 25.59 16.48 -4.82
C VAL A 492 24.32 17.29 -4.65
N GLY A 493 23.39 17.22 -5.61
CA GLY A 493 22.11 17.96 -5.52
C GLY A 493 21.24 17.54 -4.34
N VAL A 494 21.22 16.26 -3.98
CA VAL A 494 20.51 15.75 -2.79
C VAL A 494 21.12 16.35 -1.52
N GLU A 495 22.44 16.33 -1.37
CA GLU A 495 23.16 16.95 -0.24
C GLU A 495 22.83 18.46 -0.12
N LEU A 496 22.84 19.18 -1.24
CA LEU A 496 22.46 20.60 -1.28
C LEU A 496 20.99 20.82 -0.89
N SER A 497 20.09 19.93 -1.31
CA SER A 497 18.68 20.01 -0.93
C SER A 497 18.49 19.76 0.58
N LEU A 498 19.23 18.81 1.17
CA LEU A 498 19.22 18.56 2.61
C LEU A 498 19.67 19.81 3.38
N ASN A 499 20.78 20.43 2.96
CA ASN A 499 21.27 21.68 3.55
C ASN A 499 20.23 22.81 3.45
N TYR A 500 19.60 22.97 2.29
CA TYR A 500 18.54 23.96 2.08
C TYR A 500 17.38 23.78 3.07
N TYR A 501 16.84 22.55 3.18
CA TYR A 501 15.72 22.28 4.09
C TYR A 501 16.14 22.37 5.56
N TYR A 502 17.35 21.95 5.93
CA TYR A 502 17.89 22.11 7.29
C TYR A 502 17.84 23.57 7.75
N HIS A 503 18.34 24.50 6.93
CA HIS A 503 18.32 25.92 7.28
C HIS A 503 16.89 26.48 7.32
N ARG A 504 16.03 26.07 6.37
CA ARG A 504 14.64 26.51 6.34
C ARG A 504 13.84 26.01 7.55
N ILE A 505 14.02 24.76 7.97
CA ILE A 505 13.36 24.19 9.15
C ILE A 505 13.77 24.95 10.41
N ASN A 506 15.06 25.23 10.59
CA ASN A 506 15.54 26.02 11.72
C ASN A 506 14.97 27.46 11.73
N GLN A 507 14.83 28.09 10.56
CA GLN A 507 14.16 29.39 10.43
C GLN A 507 12.67 29.31 10.81
N LEU A 508 11.97 28.25 10.37
CA LEU A 508 10.57 28.02 10.70
C LEU A 508 10.36 27.76 12.19
N HIS A 509 11.24 26.99 12.85
CA HIS A 509 11.20 26.79 14.30
C HIS A 509 11.33 28.11 15.06
N LEU A 510 12.32 28.94 14.69
CA LEU A 510 12.51 30.24 15.31
C LEU A 510 11.30 31.16 15.10
N ALA A 511 10.83 31.28 13.86
CA ALA A 511 9.66 32.10 13.53
C ALA A 511 8.41 31.64 14.27
N THR A 512 8.17 30.32 14.36
CA THR A 512 7.02 29.76 15.08
C THR A 512 7.11 30.05 16.57
N PHE A 513 8.29 29.90 17.17
CA PHE A 513 8.52 30.26 18.57
C PHE A 513 8.27 31.76 18.82
N GLU A 514 8.71 32.64 17.92
CA GLU A 514 8.45 34.07 18.02
C GLU A 514 6.96 34.40 17.89
N ALA A 515 6.27 33.85 16.89
CA ALA A 515 4.83 34.02 16.70
C ALA A 515 4.02 33.53 17.91
N SER A 516 4.44 32.43 18.53
CA SER A 516 3.76 31.84 19.70
C SER A 516 3.63 32.81 20.89
N LYS A 517 4.58 33.76 21.03
CA LYS A 517 4.58 34.76 22.11
C LYS A 517 3.39 35.72 22.02
N HIS A 518 2.79 35.83 20.83
CA HIS A 518 1.67 36.72 20.55
C HIS A 518 0.31 36.01 20.57
N ALA A 519 0.27 34.69 20.82
CA ALA A 519 -0.97 33.92 20.86
C ALA A 519 -1.97 34.43 21.91
N LEU A 520 -3.25 34.45 21.53
CA LEU A 520 -4.36 34.77 22.43
C LEU A 520 -4.36 33.84 23.64
N THR A 521 -4.77 34.35 24.80
CA THR A 521 -4.76 33.57 26.05
C THR A 521 -5.52 32.24 25.94
N ALA A 522 -6.60 32.20 25.16
CA ALA A 522 -7.38 30.98 24.90
C ALA A 522 -6.58 29.90 24.16
N ASN A 523 -5.63 30.29 23.30
CA ASN A 523 -4.88 29.37 22.44
C ASN A 523 -3.53 28.97 23.05
N ARG A 524 -3.01 29.72 24.04
CA ARG A 524 -1.67 29.50 24.62
C ARG A 524 -1.42 28.07 25.07
N LYS A 525 -2.43 27.43 25.64
CA LYS A 525 -2.32 26.03 26.08
C LYS A 525 -2.06 25.11 24.89
N ALA A 526 -2.91 25.16 23.87
CA ALA A 526 -2.78 24.32 22.67
C ALA A 526 -1.46 24.57 21.92
N VAL A 527 -1.06 25.84 21.77
CA VAL A 527 0.23 26.22 21.15
C VAL A 527 1.41 25.66 21.96
N ASN A 528 1.38 25.78 23.29
CA ASN A 528 2.46 25.26 24.14
C ASN A 528 2.50 23.74 24.17
N GLU A 529 1.34 23.06 24.16
CA GLU A 529 1.26 21.60 24.08
C GLU A 529 1.88 21.09 22.77
N PHE A 530 1.56 21.73 21.64
CA PHE A 530 2.17 21.42 20.35
C PHE A 530 3.69 21.65 20.35
N LEU A 531 4.16 22.83 20.76
CA LEU A 531 5.59 23.15 20.76
C LEU A 531 6.41 22.28 21.72
N CYS A 532 5.78 21.74 22.76
CA CYS A 532 6.40 20.79 23.68
C CYS A 532 6.11 19.33 23.32
N SER A 533 5.53 19.05 22.14
CA SER A 533 5.23 17.70 21.70
C SER A 533 6.48 16.82 21.66
N PRO A 534 6.39 15.55 22.08
CA PRO A 534 7.50 14.62 21.93
C PRO A 534 7.94 14.46 20.47
N TYR A 535 7.05 14.65 19.50
CA TYR A 535 7.38 14.50 18.08
C TYR A 535 8.12 15.70 17.52
N ILE A 536 7.81 16.92 17.98
CA ILE A 536 8.62 18.11 17.68
C ILE A 536 10.05 17.92 18.22
N ASN A 537 10.17 17.50 19.48
CA ASN A 537 11.49 17.21 20.08
C ASN A 537 12.23 16.09 19.31
N ALA A 538 11.52 15.04 18.87
CA ALA A 538 12.12 13.96 18.10
C ALA A 538 12.62 14.42 16.73
N MET A 539 11.91 15.34 16.07
CA MET A 539 12.38 15.96 14.84
C MET A 539 13.59 16.87 15.09
N ASP A 540 13.63 17.61 16.20
CA ASP A 540 14.81 18.37 16.59
C ASP A 540 16.04 17.46 16.79
N GLU A 541 15.87 16.25 17.31
CA GLU A 541 16.96 15.26 17.40
C GLU A 541 17.46 14.83 16.01
N VAL A 542 16.55 14.62 15.04
CA VAL A 542 16.93 14.32 13.64
C VAL A 542 17.70 15.47 13.01
N ILE A 543 17.19 16.69 13.14
CA ILE A 543 17.84 17.90 12.61
C ILE A 543 19.21 18.08 13.26
N SER A 544 19.34 17.84 14.56
CA SER A 544 20.61 17.90 15.29
C SER A 544 21.61 16.84 14.79
N GLY A 545 21.15 15.65 14.41
CA GLY A 545 21.99 14.61 13.81
C GLY A 545 22.52 14.96 12.42
N ILE A 546 21.78 15.77 11.66
CA ILE A 546 22.17 16.25 10.32
C ILE A 546 23.16 17.42 10.43
N GLN A 547 23.21 18.11 11.56
CA GLN A 547 24.03 19.32 11.76
C GLN A 547 25.50 19.12 11.39
N ASP A 548 26.12 17.99 11.76
CA ASP A 548 27.53 17.70 11.48
C ASP A 548 27.81 17.49 9.98
N SER A 549 26.80 17.14 9.20
CA SER A 549 26.87 16.94 7.75
C SER A 549 26.58 18.22 6.96
N VAL A 550 26.01 19.25 7.60
CA VAL A 550 25.64 20.51 6.94
C VAL A 550 26.84 21.45 6.90
N VAL A 551 27.12 21.99 5.72
CA VAL A 551 28.18 22.99 5.56
C VAL A 551 27.70 24.31 6.18
N GLU A 552 28.35 24.78 7.27
CA GLU A 552 28.06 26.06 7.94
C GLU A 552 28.22 27.33 7.07
N GLN A 553 28.62 27.19 5.80
CA GLN A 553 28.80 28.32 4.92
C GLN A 553 27.46 29.01 4.66
N SER A 554 27.47 30.34 4.64
CA SER A 554 26.34 31.18 4.26
C SER A 554 26.05 31.02 2.76
N ILE A 555 25.53 29.86 2.37
CA ILE A 555 25.06 29.61 1.01
C ILE A 555 23.87 30.53 0.79
N ASP A 556 24.03 31.45 -0.15
CA ASP A 556 22.91 32.22 -0.67
C ASP A 556 22.19 31.35 -1.71
N TRP A 557 21.09 30.72 -1.29
CA TRP A 557 20.25 29.84 -2.12
C TRP A 557 19.62 30.55 -3.33
N ASP A 558 19.70 31.88 -3.41
CA ASP A 558 19.25 32.67 -4.55
C ASP A 558 20.37 32.97 -5.55
N SER A 559 21.65 32.82 -5.18
CA SER A 559 22.79 33.13 -6.05
C SER A 559 23.83 32.02 -6.21
N ASP A 560 23.80 30.95 -5.40
CA ASP A 560 24.75 29.85 -5.50
C ASP A 560 24.66 29.14 -6.86
N PRO A 561 25.74 29.14 -7.68
CA PRO A 561 25.69 28.63 -9.04
C PRO A 561 25.37 27.13 -9.16
N LEU A 562 25.73 26.33 -8.14
CA LEU A 562 25.50 24.89 -8.15
C LEU A 562 24.08 24.55 -7.71
N PHE A 563 23.57 25.20 -6.67
CA PHE A 563 22.19 25.06 -6.23
C PHE A 563 21.20 25.55 -7.29
N LEU A 564 21.48 26.68 -7.97
CA LEU A 564 20.62 27.22 -9.02
C LEU A 564 20.38 26.26 -10.18
N LYS A 565 21.31 25.32 -10.45
CA LYS A 565 21.13 24.24 -11.43
C LYS A 565 19.95 23.33 -11.03
N PHE A 566 19.89 22.95 -9.75
CA PHE A 566 18.89 22.01 -9.23
C PHE A 566 17.63 22.68 -8.66
N LYS A 567 17.68 23.98 -8.35
CA LYS A 567 16.62 24.72 -7.65
C LYS A 567 15.24 24.54 -8.27
N SER A 568 15.15 24.63 -9.61
CA SER A 568 13.88 24.46 -10.31
C SER A 568 13.23 23.10 -10.02
N TYR A 569 14.02 22.03 -10.07
CA TYR A 569 13.57 20.67 -9.75
C TYR A 569 13.19 20.53 -8.27
N ILE A 570 14.07 20.96 -7.36
CA ILE A 570 13.83 20.88 -5.90
C ILE A 570 12.53 21.62 -5.52
N MET A 571 12.32 22.83 -6.04
CA MET A 571 11.12 23.62 -5.78
C MET A 571 9.88 23.01 -6.44
N SER A 572 10.02 22.38 -7.61
CA SER A 572 8.90 21.69 -8.26
C SER A 572 8.45 20.45 -7.47
N GLU A 573 9.40 19.72 -6.88
CA GLU A 573 9.09 18.57 -6.02
C GLU A 573 8.47 19.01 -4.70
N GLU A 574 8.99 20.07 -4.05
CA GLU A 574 8.36 20.65 -2.87
C GLU A 574 6.92 21.08 -3.17
N LYS A 575 6.72 21.78 -4.29
CA LYS A 575 5.40 22.23 -4.71
C LYS A 575 4.46 21.06 -4.96
N ARG A 576 4.92 20.01 -5.64
CA ARG A 576 4.13 18.79 -5.87
C ARG A 576 3.69 18.16 -4.55
N MET A 577 4.60 18.07 -3.56
CA MET A 577 4.27 17.54 -2.23
C MET A 577 3.30 18.47 -1.49
N ARG A 578 3.47 19.80 -1.58
CA ARG A 578 2.59 20.80 -0.99
C ARG A 578 1.18 20.75 -1.56
N ASP A 579 1.04 20.71 -2.88
CA ASP A 579 -0.27 20.63 -3.55
C ASP A 579 -1.05 19.38 -3.10
N ILE A 580 -0.33 18.27 -2.86
CA ILE A 580 -0.91 17.04 -2.31
C ILE A 580 -1.31 17.21 -0.84
N LEU A 581 -0.45 17.80 -0.01
CA LEU A 581 -0.74 18.05 1.41
C LEU A 581 -1.92 19.01 1.59
N GLU A 582 -2.00 20.07 0.80
CA GLU A 582 -3.14 21.01 0.78
C GLU A 582 -4.44 20.29 0.41
N ALA A 583 -4.42 19.37 -0.56
CA ALA A 583 -5.59 18.56 -0.92
C ALA A 583 -6.05 17.61 0.20
N LEU A 584 -5.18 17.33 1.17
CA LEU A 584 -5.41 16.48 2.34
C LEU A 584 -5.57 17.31 3.63
N ASP A 585 -5.73 18.63 3.55
CA ASP A 585 -5.77 19.54 4.70
C ASP A 585 -4.57 19.36 5.66
N PHE A 586 -3.38 19.11 5.10
CA PHE A 586 -2.13 18.83 5.80
C PHE A 586 -2.17 17.61 6.74
N ASN A 587 -3.17 16.73 6.62
CA ASN A 587 -3.32 15.55 7.45
C ASN A 587 -2.62 14.33 6.85
N ILE A 588 -1.60 13.83 7.54
CA ILE A 588 -0.91 12.57 7.23
C ILE A 588 -1.31 11.53 8.27
N ASP A 589 -2.37 10.78 7.96
CA ASP A 589 -3.01 9.85 8.89
C ASP A 589 -2.31 8.48 9.02
N ASP A 590 -1.61 8.03 7.98
CA ASP A 590 -0.86 6.78 7.95
C ASP A 590 0.20 6.74 6.82
N GLU A 591 0.99 5.65 6.78
CA GLU A 591 2.02 5.43 5.77
C GLU A 591 1.48 5.38 4.33
N SER A 592 0.22 4.98 4.12
CA SER A 592 -0.34 4.97 2.76
C SER A 592 -0.57 6.38 2.23
N THR A 593 -0.78 7.36 3.11
CA THR A 593 -0.80 8.79 2.76
C THR A 593 0.59 9.31 2.43
N LEU A 594 1.63 8.87 3.16
CA LEU A 594 3.03 9.16 2.78
C LEU A 594 3.34 8.63 1.37
N ARG A 595 2.85 7.44 1.03
CA ARG A 595 2.99 6.84 -0.32
C ARG A 595 2.12 7.50 -1.40
N LEU A 596 1.27 8.46 -1.05
CA LEU A 596 0.58 9.33 -2.00
C LEU A 596 1.35 10.61 -2.27
N ILE A 597 2.07 11.11 -1.25
CA ILE A 597 2.92 12.30 -1.32
C ILE A 597 4.25 11.98 -2.03
N SER A 598 4.89 10.88 -1.65
CA SER A 598 6.13 10.38 -2.25
C SER A 598 5.91 8.97 -2.81
N ASP A 599 6.43 8.73 -4.01
CA ASP A 599 6.45 7.42 -4.65
C ASP A 599 7.58 6.53 -4.13
N THR A 600 8.52 7.09 -3.37
CA THR A 600 9.66 6.37 -2.80
C THR A 600 9.31 5.66 -1.49
N HIS A 601 9.94 4.50 -1.26
CA HIS A 601 9.88 3.81 0.03
C HIS A 601 10.89 4.35 1.06
N ARG A 602 11.62 5.40 0.68
CA ARG A 602 12.75 5.97 1.42
C ARG A 602 12.38 7.29 2.06
N PRO A 603 12.16 7.33 3.39
CA PRO A 603 11.86 8.57 4.09
C PRO A 603 12.96 9.61 3.94
N GLU A 604 14.22 9.20 3.72
CA GLU A 604 15.37 10.06 3.49
C GLU A 604 15.15 11.07 2.33
N ARG A 605 14.31 10.71 1.34
CA ARG A 605 14.06 11.55 0.16
C ARG A 605 12.94 12.58 0.33
N TYR A 606 12.01 12.35 1.26
CA TYR A 606 10.82 13.21 1.40
C TYR A 606 10.65 13.81 2.80
N LEU A 607 11.40 13.33 3.79
CA LEU A 607 11.26 13.75 5.18
C LEU A 607 11.40 15.26 5.37
N LEU A 608 12.57 15.83 5.04
CA LEU A 608 12.82 17.25 5.28
C LEU A 608 11.91 18.17 4.45
N PRO A 609 11.64 17.89 3.15
CA PRO A 609 10.64 18.64 2.41
C PRO A 609 9.26 18.65 3.08
N ILE A 610 8.72 17.48 3.43
CA ILE A 610 7.40 17.39 4.07
C ILE A 610 7.40 18.09 5.43
N LEU A 611 8.42 17.85 6.26
CA LEU A 611 8.56 18.50 7.56
C LEU A 611 8.59 20.03 7.41
N SER A 612 9.33 20.55 6.43
CA SER A 612 9.37 21.99 6.17
C SER A 612 8.00 22.55 5.76
N ILE A 613 7.20 21.81 4.98
CA ILE A 613 5.85 22.21 4.59
C ILE A 613 4.90 22.19 5.79
N LEU A 614 4.97 21.15 6.64
CA LEU A 614 4.15 21.05 7.85
C LEU A 614 4.48 22.15 8.86
N LEU A 615 5.76 22.47 9.04
CA LEU A 615 6.20 23.54 9.94
C LEU A 615 5.85 24.94 9.40
N ASP A 616 5.89 25.13 8.08
CA ASP A 616 5.41 26.33 7.41
C ASP A 616 3.90 26.52 7.61
N HIS A 617 3.12 25.45 7.50
CA HIS A 617 1.69 25.48 7.84
C HIS A 617 1.46 25.72 9.35
N CYS A 618 2.27 25.12 10.22
CA CYS A 618 2.23 25.37 11.66
C CYS A 618 2.46 26.84 11.99
N LEU A 619 3.48 27.47 11.39
CA LEU A 619 3.75 28.90 11.55
C LEU A 619 2.50 29.72 11.21
N TYR A 620 1.86 29.43 10.07
CA TYR A 620 0.61 30.08 9.67
C TYR A 620 -0.51 29.92 10.73
N VAL A 621 -0.72 28.70 11.25
CA VAL A 621 -1.74 28.45 12.30
C VAL A 621 -1.41 29.20 13.59
N VAL A 622 -0.13 29.24 14.01
CA VAL A 622 0.31 29.95 15.22
C VAL A 622 0.20 31.46 15.06
N GLU A 623 0.49 32.01 13.88
CA GLU A 623 0.24 33.42 13.57
C GLU A 623 -1.25 33.77 13.67
N ASP A 624 -2.13 32.91 13.16
CA ASP A 624 -3.58 33.09 13.29
C ASP A 624 -4.09 32.89 14.72
N ALA A 625 -3.39 32.10 15.54
CA ALA A 625 -3.67 31.97 16.98
C ALA A 625 -3.54 33.31 17.74
N SER A 626 -2.89 34.32 17.15
CA SER A 626 -2.80 35.68 17.69
C SER A 626 -4.02 36.54 17.34
N LYS A 627 -4.84 36.11 16.36
CA LYS A 627 -5.96 36.87 15.79
C LYS A 627 -7.32 36.23 16.09
N ILE A 628 -7.40 34.91 16.08
CA ILE A 628 -8.64 34.13 16.23
C ILE A 628 -8.48 33.03 17.27
N ILE A 629 -9.59 32.58 17.87
CA ILE A 629 -9.58 31.37 18.70
C ILE A 629 -9.47 30.17 17.76
N LEU A 630 -8.47 29.32 17.98
CA LEU A 630 -8.23 28.16 17.14
C LEU A 630 -9.32 27.10 17.34
N PRO A 631 -9.65 26.32 16.29
CA PRO A 631 -10.37 25.06 16.45
C PRO A 631 -9.59 24.10 17.38
N GLU A 632 -10.32 23.27 18.13
CA GLU A 632 -9.74 22.35 19.12
C GLU A 632 -8.73 21.37 18.49
N ASP A 633 -8.94 20.99 17.23
CA ASP A 633 -8.14 19.99 16.52
C ASP A 633 -7.04 20.60 15.60
N GLY A 634 -6.93 21.93 15.53
CA GLY A 634 -6.12 22.59 14.48
C GLY A 634 -4.63 22.26 14.53
N LEU A 635 -4.02 22.33 15.72
CA LEU A 635 -2.60 22.00 15.93
C LEU A 635 -2.37 20.50 16.18
N SER A 636 -3.37 19.78 16.70
CA SER A 636 -3.24 18.34 16.95
C SER A 636 -3.13 17.55 15.65
N LEU A 637 -3.85 17.94 14.59
CA LEU A 637 -3.73 17.29 13.28
C LEU A 637 -2.32 17.42 12.67
N ILE A 638 -1.65 18.55 12.90
CA ILE A 638 -0.27 18.76 12.47
C ILE A 638 0.65 17.86 13.30
N ASP A 639 0.45 17.78 14.62
CA ASP A 639 1.23 16.91 15.51
C ASP A 639 1.11 15.43 15.13
N ASP A 640 -0.12 14.94 14.89
CA ASP A 640 -0.41 13.58 14.43
C ASP A 640 0.28 13.26 13.08
N SER A 641 0.39 14.27 12.21
CA SER A 641 1.08 14.15 10.92
C SER A 641 2.61 14.02 11.09
N ILE A 642 3.17 14.78 12.04
CA ILE A 642 4.59 14.69 12.41
C ILE A 642 4.88 13.36 13.12
N GLU A 643 3.98 12.86 13.96
CA GLU A 643 4.05 11.51 14.54
C GLU A 643 4.13 10.44 13.46
N THR A 644 3.30 10.55 12.42
CA THR A 644 3.28 9.58 11.32
C THR A 644 4.60 9.58 10.56
N LEU A 645 5.20 10.76 10.32
CA LEU A 645 6.55 10.88 9.76
C LEU A 645 7.60 10.24 10.68
N TRP A 646 7.58 10.56 11.97
CA TRP A 646 8.49 10.00 12.97
C TRP A 646 8.42 8.47 13.01
N THR A 647 7.22 7.91 12.94
CA THR A 647 6.97 6.48 12.95
C THR A 647 7.56 5.80 11.71
N ALA A 648 7.41 6.42 10.53
CA ALA A 648 7.99 5.91 9.29
C ALA A 648 9.53 5.86 9.36
N ILE A 649 10.16 6.92 9.88
CA ILE A 649 11.63 7.01 10.03
C ILE A 649 12.14 6.03 11.08
N SER A 650 11.50 5.98 12.25
CA SER A 650 11.86 5.06 13.33
C SER A 650 11.78 3.61 12.86
N SER A 651 10.75 3.28 12.10
CA SER A 651 10.58 1.97 11.48
C SER A 651 11.68 1.65 10.47
N ARG A 652 12.05 2.63 9.64
CA ARG A 652 13.14 2.50 8.67
C ARG A 652 14.49 2.28 9.38
N ALA A 653 14.78 3.05 10.42
CA ALA A 653 15.99 2.92 11.24
C ALA A 653 16.12 1.51 11.86
N GLN A 654 15.01 0.98 12.37
CA GLN A 654 14.96 -0.37 12.94
C GLN A 654 15.17 -1.46 11.90
N ALA A 655 14.56 -1.33 10.72
CA ALA A 655 14.73 -2.28 9.63
C ALA A 655 16.21 -2.36 9.20
N MET A 656 16.85 -1.20 9.04
CA MET A 656 18.27 -1.12 8.72
C MET A 656 19.13 -1.78 9.81
N ASN A 657 18.90 -1.47 11.10
CA ASN A 657 19.64 -2.10 12.19
C ASN A 657 19.48 -3.63 12.23
N GLY A 658 18.29 -4.15 11.93
CA GLY A 658 18.04 -5.60 11.84
C GLY A 658 18.79 -6.27 10.69
N GLU A 659 18.89 -5.61 9.53
CA GLU A 659 19.66 -6.08 8.38
C GLU A 659 21.17 -6.06 8.64
N TYR A 660 21.70 -5.01 9.28
CA TYR A 660 23.11 -4.92 9.67
C TYR A 660 23.53 -6.05 10.64
N ILE A 661 22.66 -6.44 11.58
CA ILE A 661 22.92 -7.57 12.49
C ILE A 661 22.95 -8.91 11.73
N ASN A 662 22.07 -9.10 10.75
CA ASN A 662 22.02 -10.33 9.95
C ASN A 662 23.20 -10.45 8.97
N ILE A 663 23.68 -9.34 8.39
CA ILE A 663 24.87 -9.33 7.51
C ILE A 663 26.14 -9.69 8.28
N LEU A 664 26.25 -9.29 9.56
CA LEU A 664 27.37 -9.64 10.44
C LEU A 664 27.29 -11.08 11.01
N ALA A 665 26.14 -11.76 10.86
CA ALA A 665 25.91 -13.11 11.36
C ALA A 665 26.30 -14.23 10.36
N VAL A 666 26.90 -13.91 9.21
CA VAL A 666 27.46 -14.94 8.30
C VAL A 666 28.69 -15.60 8.96
N PRO A 667 28.73 -16.93 9.13
CA PRO A 667 29.78 -17.58 9.93
C PRO A 667 31.17 -17.40 9.30
N LYS A 668 32.12 -16.91 10.10
CA LYS A 668 33.57 -17.00 9.86
C LYS A 668 34.00 -18.46 9.80
N ALA A 669 33.79 -19.12 8.68
CA ALA A 669 34.48 -20.35 8.32
C ALA A 669 35.38 -20.04 7.12
N ASN A 670 36.67 -20.31 7.28
CA ASN A 670 37.75 -20.15 6.30
C ASN A 670 38.40 -18.77 6.20
N PHE A 671 39.15 -18.37 7.24
CA PHE A 671 40.44 -17.66 7.07
C PHE A 671 41.27 -17.80 8.35
N SER A 672 41.76 -19.03 8.62
CA SER A 672 42.88 -19.24 9.55
C SER A 672 44.08 -19.69 8.73
N GLN A 673 44.95 -18.74 8.38
CA GLN A 673 46.41 -18.90 8.18
C GLN A 673 46.93 -17.75 7.32
N ARG A 674 47.43 -16.70 7.98
CA ARG A 674 48.75 -16.09 7.75
C ARG A 674 48.91 -14.84 8.63
N SER A 675 49.67 -15.03 9.71
CA SER A 675 50.76 -14.15 10.19
C SER A 675 50.59 -12.65 9.92
N SER A 676 50.18 -11.86 10.91
CA SER A 676 51.02 -11.23 11.96
C SER A 676 51.68 -9.92 11.51
N GLY A 677 51.18 -8.79 12.02
CA GLY A 677 51.89 -7.51 11.98
C GLY A 677 51.05 -6.24 12.02
N CYS A 678 50.25 -6.00 13.06
CA CYS A 678 50.14 -4.67 13.68
C CYS A 678 49.24 -4.69 14.92
N ARG A 679 49.62 -3.88 15.91
CA ARG A 679 49.08 -3.90 17.28
C ARG A 679 47.61 -3.52 17.32
N ILE A 680 46.84 -4.43 17.91
CA ILE A 680 45.47 -4.24 18.36
C ILE A 680 45.51 -3.31 19.58
N SER A 681 44.85 -2.15 19.48
CA SER A 681 44.37 -1.40 20.63
C SER A 681 42.88 -1.11 20.41
N THR A 682 42.08 -1.86 21.17
CA THR A 682 40.81 -1.44 21.76
C THR A 682 39.61 -1.22 20.84
N ALA A 683 38.98 -2.35 20.47
CA ALA A 683 37.57 -2.43 20.12
C ALA A 683 36.72 -2.35 21.40
N VAL A 684 36.19 -1.16 21.73
CA VAL A 684 34.99 -0.96 22.60
C VAL A 684 34.19 0.30 22.21
N THR A 685 34.71 1.23 21.41
CA THR A 685 34.03 2.52 21.14
C THR A 685 33.56 2.72 19.70
N ARG A 686 32.93 1.71 19.09
CA ARG A 686 32.21 1.86 17.80
C ARG A 686 30.94 1.03 17.80
N CYS A 687 29.93 1.50 18.53
CA CYS A 687 28.52 1.14 18.37
C CYS A 687 27.60 2.37 18.50
N GLN A 688 28.15 3.59 18.42
CA GLN A 688 27.39 4.84 18.44
C GLN A 688 27.63 5.75 17.21
N ASP A 689 28.67 5.51 16.42
CA ASP A 689 29.08 6.46 15.36
C ASP A 689 28.74 5.99 13.93
N THR A 690 27.74 5.13 13.77
CA THR A 690 27.22 4.78 12.42
C THR A 690 25.70 4.68 12.38
N ALA A 691 25.03 5.01 13.48
CA ALA A 691 23.59 5.26 13.57
C ALA A 691 23.27 6.76 13.76
N MET A 692 24.32 7.61 13.85
CA MET A 692 24.22 9.08 13.95
C MET A 692 24.89 9.77 12.76
N ALA A 693 24.78 9.17 11.58
CA ALA A 693 25.00 9.84 10.31
C ALA A 693 23.80 9.48 9.44
N TRP A 694 22.71 10.22 9.64
CA TRP A 694 21.64 10.32 8.65
C TRP A 694 22.09 11.32 7.59
#